data_AF-A0A381PZY8-F1
#
_entry.id   AF-A0A381PZY8-F1
#
_cell.length_a   1.000
_cell.length_b   1.000
_cell.length_c   1.000
_cell.angle_alpha   90.00
_cell.angle_beta   90.00
_cell.angle_gamma   90.00
#
_symmetry.space_group_name_H-M   'P 1'
#
loop_
_entity.id
_entity.type
_entity.pdbx_description
1 polymer ?
#
loop_
_entity_poly.entity_id
_entity_poly.type
_entity_poly.pdbx_seq_one_letter_code
_entity_poly.pdbx_strand_id
1 'polypeptide(L)'
;MLNRSFSNPFSFITLLALVLAWQWAAAQPLMPVESLEEPLVHHSLKVLVDPVAQRISVEDTITLPEQLGGNEISFGLNGNLNISDYTGNLQPIGDPVVTTINSNANPGAMASTTQYSLGLPARNNSQVLLIYSGSIFDVAEQSSAEYAQSFAETSGIIGEQGVYLNKSSAWIPDFGIDLLTFDLEVEFTDNANTWTAVSQGDRNGKNGWTSQVPMEEVYLIAADFIEYSQQADDVEVLAYLRSPDPNLAAKYMDATERYMQLYEPLLGDYPYSKFALVENFWETGYGMPSFTLLGQQVIRFPFILESSYPHEILHNWWGNGVYPDYDSGNWSEGLTAYLADHLFQEMNGVGHEYRKEMLARYKNYVAEGTDFPLAEFTSRNSAATQAVGYGKTLMLWHMLRIELGDELFVEGLQILYRDYKYKRVSFTDIANLYSQLSGVDLGPFFYQWVNRIGAPELSVVVEEANNNQARIMFAQTQFGDPYRLKVPVALYYEDEPEPQIYDVSLSQKLEGVMAEDYENLQAVLVDPFFDVFRQLDREETPPTIGELFGARKIAFVLPRSQSQHWEQMAETFGQGVEFEILYADEIETLPTDKSVWIFGRENLFSDDVFASVKPYGVESSDNGVSLAGSEIAYINRTAVMTGRHPTDPELAVGWIHIDDMIAMPGMIEKLPHYGKYSYLSFVGDEPTNDVSGIWASPDSPLQWINPELTKPIHWDSLPVPEPIASLPPKYLPEQLLRHSTRLTSADKEGRGLNSEGLHKSALYIADQFRAAGLQPLGGTYLQLWRETLAGYGNIELANVVGMIAGINRTVNAQPVILGAHYDHLGIDPETGEIYPGADDNASGVSVLIEVAAKLSRTFSPQRPILFVAFTGEESGLIGSQHFVQNPSGGFAGKDIFAMINLDGVGRLGGQILQVFGSDSAYEWPFMAQGIGFTVGVQSEFPSETIASSDHVSFLNGGVPAIHLFSGAHLDYHQPSDTSDRLDAVGMSEVALWVEEAMVYLADRADPLRVNLQGAKVIELSGQAGEREASLGTVPDFNYAGDGVRISGVAPNSAADEAGLQAGDVLRSFNGQPLNDLQTYSNLLRQSAPGDVVQLEIQRDEENLAVEAQLQAR
;
A
#
# COMPACT_ATOMS: atom_id res chain seq x y z
N MET A 1 -5.46 53.11 7.07
CA MET A 1 -6.18 54.33 7.53
C MET A 1 -7.58 54.36 6.92
N LEU A 2 -8.58 54.63 7.76
CA LEU A 2 -9.91 55.24 7.50
C LEU A 2 -10.97 54.55 6.60
N ASN A 3 -11.98 54.04 7.30
CA ASN A 3 -13.41 53.94 6.95
C ASN A 3 -13.99 55.17 6.22
N ARG A 4 -14.88 54.94 5.24
CA ARG A 4 -16.25 55.52 5.18
C ARG A 4 -17.11 54.94 4.05
N SER A 5 -18.37 54.68 4.38
CA SER A 5 -19.45 54.18 3.53
C SER A 5 -20.07 55.27 2.64
N PHE A 6 -20.71 54.84 1.54
CA PHE A 6 -21.88 55.51 0.97
C PHE A 6 -22.86 54.47 0.39
N SER A 7 -24.11 54.60 0.82
CA SER A 7 -25.29 53.84 0.44
C SER A 7 -26.01 54.51 -0.74
N ASN A 8 -26.48 53.73 -1.73
CA ASN A 8 -27.45 54.19 -2.72
C ASN A 8 -28.31 53.00 -3.23
N PRO A 9 -29.65 52.99 -3.08
CA PRO A 9 -30.49 51.80 -3.30
C PRO A 9 -30.94 51.56 -4.76
N PHE A 10 -30.34 52.23 -5.74
CA PHE A 10 -30.74 52.11 -7.16
C PHE A 10 -29.89 51.15 -8.00
N SER A 11 -28.80 50.59 -7.44
CA SER A 11 -27.95 49.63 -8.16
C SER A 11 -28.39 48.16 -8.02
N PHE A 12 -29.35 47.85 -7.14
CA PHE A 12 -29.76 46.46 -6.91
C PHE A 12 -30.64 45.89 -8.03
N ILE A 13 -31.41 46.73 -8.76
CA ILE A 13 -32.33 46.24 -9.81
C ILE A 13 -31.62 46.05 -11.16
N THR A 14 -30.53 46.78 -11.43
CA THR A 14 -29.71 46.56 -12.62
C THR A 14 -28.69 45.43 -12.43
N LEU A 15 -28.21 45.19 -11.21
CA LEU A 15 -27.37 44.03 -10.90
C LEU A 15 -28.17 42.72 -10.95
N LEU A 16 -29.44 42.71 -10.49
CA LEU A 16 -30.28 41.52 -10.59
C LEU A 16 -30.63 41.15 -12.04
N ALA A 17 -30.80 42.14 -12.93
CA ALA A 17 -31.07 41.88 -14.34
C ALA A 17 -29.83 41.40 -15.13
N LEU A 18 -28.62 41.81 -14.72
CA LEU A 18 -27.36 41.31 -15.28
C LEU A 18 -26.97 39.94 -14.71
N VAL A 19 -27.27 39.66 -13.45
CA VAL A 19 -27.10 38.32 -12.83
C VAL A 19 -28.12 37.31 -13.39
N LEU A 20 -29.36 37.73 -13.68
CA LEU A 20 -30.35 36.87 -14.35
C LEU A 20 -30.06 36.67 -15.85
N ALA A 21 -29.40 37.62 -16.52
CA ALA A 21 -28.94 37.44 -17.89
C ALA A 21 -27.68 36.55 -17.99
N TRP A 22 -26.79 36.58 -16.99
CA TRP A 22 -25.67 35.64 -16.87
C TRP A 22 -26.12 34.23 -16.50
N GLN A 23 -27.17 34.07 -15.68
CA GLN A 23 -27.77 32.75 -15.39
C GLN A 23 -28.53 32.12 -16.57
N TRP A 24 -28.88 32.90 -17.60
CA TRP A 24 -29.47 32.38 -18.84
C TRP A 24 -28.48 32.20 -20.00
N ALA A 25 -27.26 32.77 -19.88
CA ALA A 25 -26.18 32.58 -20.86
C ALA A 25 -25.17 31.49 -20.43
N ALA A 26 -25.03 31.23 -19.12
CA ALA A 26 -24.19 30.16 -18.56
C ALA A 26 -24.94 28.82 -18.35
N ALA A 27 -26.17 28.72 -18.86
CA ALA A 27 -26.99 27.50 -18.85
C ALA A 27 -27.55 27.23 -20.24
N GLN A 28 -26.73 27.38 -21.27
CA GLN A 28 -26.92 26.48 -22.40
C GLN A 28 -26.44 25.12 -21.91
N PRO A 29 -27.30 24.10 -21.75
CA PRO A 29 -26.79 22.75 -21.64
C PRO A 29 -25.82 22.57 -22.81
N LEU A 30 -24.64 22.01 -22.54
CA LEU A 30 -23.89 21.31 -23.57
C LEU A 30 -24.96 20.54 -24.35
N MET A 31 -25.18 20.90 -25.62
CA MET A 31 -26.00 20.04 -26.45
C MET A 31 -25.32 18.69 -26.32
N PRO A 32 -26.03 17.65 -25.83
CA PRO A 32 -25.44 16.32 -25.86
C PRO A 32 -24.92 16.17 -27.29
N VAL A 33 -23.64 15.84 -27.43
CA VAL A 33 -23.17 15.32 -28.72
C VAL A 33 -24.20 14.25 -29.04
N GLU A 34 -24.99 14.51 -30.09
CA GLU A 34 -26.14 13.69 -30.44
C GLU A 34 -25.58 12.28 -30.60
N SER A 35 -25.81 11.42 -29.60
CA SER A 35 -25.27 10.08 -29.59
C SER A 35 -26.04 9.34 -30.66
N LEU A 36 -25.49 9.32 -31.86
CA LEU A 36 -25.74 8.23 -32.77
C LEU A 36 -25.31 6.99 -31.98
N GLU A 37 -26.27 6.20 -31.49
CA GLU A 37 -25.99 4.88 -30.94
C GLU A 37 -25.06 4.19 -31.94
N GLU A 38 -23.82 3.93 -31.53
CA GLU A 38 -22.91 3.23 -32.40
C GLU A 38 -23.54 1.87 -32.71
N PRO A 39 -23.67 1.50 -33.99
CA PRO A 39 -24.27 0.24 -34.34
C PRO A 39 -23.33 -0.90 -33.95
N LEU A 40 -23.66 -1.64 -32.89
CA LEU A 40 -22.83 -2.74 -32.40
C LEU A 40 -23.22 -4.06 -33.05
N VAL A 41 -22.24 -4.93 -33.24
CA VAL A 41 -22.51 -6.35 -33.43
C VAL A 41 -22.86 -6.98 -32.10
N HIS A 42 -23.87 -7.84 -32.12
CA HIS A 42 -24.26 -8.64 -30.96
C HIS A 42 -24.07 -10.12 -31.25
N HIS A 43 -23.34 -10.84 -30.40
CA HIS A 43 -23.15 -12.28 -30.49
C HIS A 43 -24.02 -13.02 -29.46
N SER A 44 -24.87 -13.94 -29.90
CA SER A 44 -25.56 -14.87 -29.01
C SER A 44 -24.93 -16.26 -29.15
N LEU A 45 -24.02 -16.57 -28.23
CA LEU A 45 -23.10 -17.70 -28.26
C LEU A 45 -23.61 -18.86 -27.39
N LYS A 46 -23.71 -20.04 -28.00
CA LYS A 46 -23.81 -21.32 -27.29
C LYS A 46 -22.56 -22.13 -27.54
N VAL A 47 -21.83 -22.43 -26.48
CA VAL A 47 -20.49 -22.99 -26.55
C VAL A 47 -20.46 -24.34 -25.84
N LEU A 48 -19.95 -25.36 -26.52
CA LEU A 48 -19.60 -26.64 -25.92
C LEU A 48 -18.08 -26.77 -25.90
N VAL A 49 -17.49 -26.96 -24.71
CA VAL A 49 -16.05 -27.11 -24.52
C VAL A 49 -15.70 -28.53 -24.06
N ASP A 50 -14.68 -29.12 -24.68
CA ASP A 50 -14.03 -30.35 -24.23
C ASP A 50 -12.55 -30.05 -23.90
N PRO A 51 -12.22 -29.77 -22.63
CA PRO A 51 -10.86 -29.42 -22.21
C PRO A 51 -9.85 -30.56 -22.42
N VAL A 52 -10.28 -31.82 -22.31
CA VAL A 52 -9.41 -33.00 -22.47
C VAL A 52 -9.09 -33.22 -23.96
N ALA A 53 -10.07 -33.07 -24.83
CA ALA A 53 -9.85 -33.14 -26.27
C ALA A 53 -9.26 -31.86 -26.87
N GLN A 54 -9.14 -30.79 -26.08
CA GLN A 54 -8.71 -29.45 -26.52
C GLN A 54 -9.62 -28.88 -27.62
N ARG A 55 -10.94 -29.12 -27.52
CA ARG A 55 -11.91 -28.76 -28.56
C ARG A 55 -12.97 -27.79 -28.07
N ILE A 56 -13.43 -26.98 -29.02
CA ILE A 56 -14.59 -26.10 -28.86
C ILE A 56 -15.56 -26.30 -30.03
N SER A 57 -16.86 -26.20 -29.73
CA SER A 57 -17.93 -26.08 -30.71
C SER A 57 -18.79 -24.89 -30.34
N VAL A 58 -19.06 -24.01 -31.29
CA VAL A 58 -19.82 -22.78 -31.07
C VAL A 58 -20.96 -22.69 -32.07
N GLU A 59 -22.15 -22.40 -31.56
CA GLU A 59 -23.30 -21.91 -32.32
C GLU A 59 -23.46 -20.42 -32.00
N ASP A 60 -23.21 -19.57 -33.00
CA ASP A 60 -23.22 -18.12 -32.85
C ASP A 60 -24.34 -17.51 -33.70
N THR A 61 -25.31 -16.88 -33.03
CA THR A 61 -26.33 -16.06 -33.68
C THR A 61 -25.94 -14.59 -33.58
N ILE A 62 -25.47 -14.04 -34.68
CA ILE A 62 -24.88 -12.71 -34.79
C ILE A 62 -25.94 -11.74 -35.29
N THR A 63 -26.20 -10.67 -34.55
CA THR A 63 -27.00 -9.54 -35.02
C THR A 63 -26.07 -8.44 -35.49
N LEU A 64 -26.10 -8.17 -36.79
CA LEU A 64 -25.33 -7.15 -37.48
C LEU A 64 -26.09 -5.82 -37.48
N PRO A 65 -25.39 -4.70 -37.33
CA PRO A 65 -26.00 -3.40 -37.49
C PRO A 65 -26.41 -3.09 -38.93
N GLU A 66 -27.38 -2.19 -39.11
CA GLU A 66 -27.89 -1.81 -40.45
C GLU A 66 -26.79 -1.31 -41.40
N GLN A 67 -25.72 -0.71 -40.87
CA GLN A 67 -24.61 -0.15 -41.65
C GLN A 67 -23.71 -1.22 -42.25
N LEU A 68 -23.61 -2.39 -41.61
CA LEU A 68 -22.99 -3.59 -42.17
C LEU A 68 -23.99 -4.41 -43.00
N GLY A 69 -25.27 -4.02 -43.02
CA GLY A 69 -26.32 -4.60 -43.85
C GLY A 69 -26.12 -4.34 -45.34
N GLY A 70 -25.13 -4.99 -45.94
CA GLY A 70 -24.83 -5.00 -47.37
C GLY A 70 -24.97 -6.40 -48.00
N ASN A 71 -24.70 -6.49 -49.31
CA ASN A 71 -24.74 -7.77 -50.04
C ASN A 71 -23.54 -8.68 -49.73
N GLU A 72 -22.45 -8.17 -49.15
CA GLU A 72 -21.19 -8.90 -48.92
C GLU A 72 -20.42 -8.27 -47.74
N ILE A 73 -20.06 -9.06 -46.73
CA ILE A 73 -19.40 -8.64 -45.47
C ILE A 73 -18.19 -9.53 -45.23
N SER A 74 -17.07 -8.98 -44.75
CA SER A 74 -15.88 -9.76 -44.39
C SER A 74 -15.72 -9.96 -42.88
N PHE A 75 -15.21 -11.11 -42.47
CA PHE A 75 -14.79 -11.35 -41.09
C PHE A 75 -13.61 -12.32 -41.00
N GLY A 76 -12.82 -12.21 -39.92
CA GLY A 76 -11.77 -13.16 -39.55
C GLY A 76 -12.25 -14.18 -38.51
N LEU A 77 -11.77 -15.41 -38.58
CA LEU A 77 -11.96 -16.45 -37.55
C LEU A 77 -10.67 -17.25 -37.42
N ASN A 78 -10.36 -17.79 -36.23
CA ASN A 78 -9.20 -18.65 -36.01
C ASN A 78 -9.07 -19.75 -37.07
N GLY A 79 -7.88 -19.89 -37.65
CA GLY A 79 -7.60 -20.80 -38.76
C GLY A 79 -7.76 -22.28 -38.43
N ASN A 80 -7.79 -22.64 -37.15
CA ASN A 80 -8.04 -24.00 -36.67
C ASN A 80 -9.54 -24.31 -36.44
N LEU A 81 -10.42 -23.31 -36.58
CA LEU A 81 -11.87 -23.47 -36.48
C LEU A 81 -12.50 -23.65 -37.87
N ASN A 82 -13.33 -24.67 -38.01
CA ASN A 82 -14.02 -24.99 -39.26
C ASN A 82 -15.50 -24.69 -39.14
N ILE A 83 -16.04 -23.87 -40.05
CA ILE A 83 -17.47 -23.55 -40.13
C ILE A 83 -18.20 -24.71 -40.81
N SER A 84 -19.15 -25.32 -40.10
CA SER A 84 -19.94 -26.46 -40.57
C SER A 84 -21.34 -26.09 -41.05
N ASP A 85 -21.92 -25.00 -40.54
CA ASP A 85 -23.23 -24.49 -40.97
C ASP A 85 -23.25 -22.96 -40.92
N TYR A 86 -24.00 -22.33 -41.83
CA TYR A 86 -24.05 -20.87 -41.95
C TYR A 86 -25.29 -20.35 -42.68
N THR A 87 -25.69 -19.13 -42.35
CA THR A 87 -26.71 -18.37 -43.11
C THR A 87 -26.07 -17.60 -44.25
N GLY A 88 -26.59 -17.69 -45.48
CA GLY A 88 -26.12 -16.90 -46.63
C GLY A 88 -25.16 -17.66 -47.55
N ASN A 89 -24.28 -16.94 -48.24
CA ASN A 89 -23.27 -17.51 -49.13
C ASN A 89 -21.86 -17.16 -48.63
N LEU A 90 -21.17 -18.14 -48.05
CA LEU A 90 -19.85 -17.96 -47.43
C LEU A 90 -18.73 -18.40 -48.38
N GLN A 91 -17.69 -17.58 -48.56
CA GLN A 91 -16.48 -17.90 -49.33
C GLN A 91 -15.22 -17.48 -48.57
N PRO A 92 -14.21 -18.35 -48.40
CA PRO A 92 -12.93 -17.94 -47.83
C PRO A 92 -12.17 -16.99 -48.77
N ILE A 93 -11.57 -15.94 -48.21
CA ILE A 93 -10.80 -14.91 -48.93
C ILE A 93 -9.30 -15.13 -48.65
N GLY A 94 -8.61 -15.86 -49.53
CA GLY A 94 -7.15 -16.02 -49.46
C GLY A 94 -6.65 -17.06 -48.44
N ASP A 95 -5.32 -17.14 -48.32
CA ASP A 95 -4.64 -17.97 -47.32
C ASP A 95 -4.75 -17.34 -45.93
N PRO A 96 -4.66 -18.11 -44.83
CA PRO A 96 -4.71 -17.55 -43.48
C PRO A 96 -3.69 -16.43 -43.29
N VAL A 97 -4.13 -15.32 -42.70
CA VAL A 97 -3.30 -14.13 -42.45
C VAL A 97 -3.22 -13.89 -40.95
N VAL A 98 -2.02 -13.56 -40.47
CA VAL A 98 -1.85 -12.96 -39.14
C VAL A 98 -2.19 -11.48 -39.27
N THR A 99 -3.40 -11.10 -38.87
CA THR A 99 -3.82 -9.71 -38.77
C THR A 99 -3.38 -9.14 -37.43
N THR A 100 -2.65 -8.02 -37.45
CA THR A 100 -2.39 -7.20 -36.26
C THR A 100 -3.69 -6.55 -35.81
N ILE A 101 -4.21 -6.97 -34.66
CA ILE A 101 -5.36 -6.34 -33.99
C ILE A 101 -4.80 -5.55 -32.81
N ASN A 102 -5.14 -4.26 -32.71
CA ASN A 102 -4.85 -3.47 -31.52
C ASN A 102 -5.75 -3.99 -30.38
N SER A 103 -5.17 -4.74 -29.43
CA SER A 103 -5.88 -5.20 -28.23
C SER A 103 -5.29 -4.52 -26.99
N ASN A 104 -6.15 -4.19 -26.01
CA ASN A 104 -5.77 -3.47 -24.79
C ASN A 104 -4.88 -4.30 -23.86
N ALA A 105 -4.89 -5.63 -24.03
CA ALA A 105 -4.36 -6.54 -23.03
C ALA A 105 -3.01 -7.17 -23.40
N ASN A 106 -2.57 -7.20 -24.67
CA ASN A 106 -1.28 -7.80 -25.01
C ASN A 106 -0.85 -7.50 -26.47
N PRO A 107 0.36 -6.99 -26.73
CA PRO A 107 1.02 -7.07 -28.05
C PRO A 107 1.52 -8.50 -28.38
N GLY A 108 0.90 -9.53 -27.80
CA GLY A 108 1.39 -10.91 -27.80
C GLY A 108 1.03 -11.73 -29.03
N ALA A 109 1.37 -13.02 -28.99
CA ALA A 109 1.13 -13.98 -30.06
C ALA A 109 -0.35 -13.96 -30.50
N MET A 110 -0.60 -13.55 -31.74
CA MET A 110 -1.94 -13.53 -32.35
C MET A 110 -2.22 -14.85 -33.06
N ALA A 111 -3.43 -15.37 -32.92
CA ALA A 111 -3.83 -16.56 -33.68
C ALA A 111 -3.86 -16.25 -35.18
N SER A 112 -3.38 -17.20 -35.99
CA SER A 112 -3.59 -17.14 -37.44
C SER A 112 -5.10 -17.17 -37.75
N THR A 113 -5.59 -16.27 -38.58
CA THR A 113 -7.02 -16.20 -38.94
C THR A 113 -7.26 -16.59 -40.39
N THR A 114 -8.37 -17.28 -40.66
CA THR A 114 -8.93 -17.45 -42.00
C THR A 114 -9.94 -16.32 -42.23
N GLN A 115 -9.78 -15.57 -43.30
CA GLN A 115 -10.69 -14.49 -43.68
C GLN A 115 -11.84 -15.05 -44.53
N TYR A 116 -13.06 -14.60 -44.28
CA TYR A 116 -14.27 -15.03 -44.98
C TYR A 116 -15.02 -13.83 -45.56
N SER A 117 -15.61 -14.02 -46.73
CA SER A 117 -16.64 -13.16 -47.34
C SER A 117 -18.00 -13.83 -47.15
N LEU A 118 -18.97 -13.10 -46.64
CA LEU A 118 -20.33 -13.56 -46.41
C LEU A 118 -21.33 -12.70 -47.18
N GLY A 119 -22.00 -13.32 -48.15
CA GLY A 119 -23.10 -12.69 -48.87
C GLY A 119 -24.46 -12.92 -48.22
N LEU A 120 -25.17 -11.85 -47.85
CA LEU A 120 -26.49 -11.91 -47.21
C LEU A 120 -27.65 -11.87 -48.23
N PRO A 121 -28.76 -12.61 -48.00
CA PRO A 121 -29.92 -12.58 -48.88
C PRO A 121 -30.64 -11.22 -48.85
N ALA A 122 -31.10 -10.75 -50.01
CA ALA A 122 -31.63 -9.39 -50.28
C ALA A 122 -32.93 -8.97 -49.54
N ARG A 123 -33.34 -9.68 -48.48
CA ARG A 123 -34.48 -9.32 -47.62
C ARG A 123 -34.14 -9.54 -46.14
N ASN A 124 -33.90 -8.44 -45.44
CA ASN A 124 -34.18 -8.27 -44.01
C ASN A 124 -33.53 -9.27 -43.02
N ASN A 125 -32.28 -9.68 -43.24
CA ASN A 125 -31.54 -10.47 -42.26
C ASN A 125 -30.36 -9.67 -41.71
N SER A 126 -30.62 -8.85 -40.69
CA SER A 126 -29.55 -8.41 -39.78
C SER A 126 -29.00 -9.58 -38.96
N GLN A 127 -29.64 -10.75 -38.96
CA GLN A 127 -29.18 -11.93 -38.24
C GLN A 127 -28.46 -12.96 -39.13
N VAL A 128 -27.30 -13.41 -38.65
CA VAL A 128 -26.45 -14.44 -39.25
C VAL A 128 -26.24 -15.56 -38.24
N LEU A 129 -26.51 -16.80 -38.62
CA LEU A 129 -26.09 -17.98 -37.86
C LEU A 129 -24.76 -18.50 -38.41
N LEU A 130 -23.79 -18.77 -37.54
CA LEU A 130 -22.57 -19.52 -37.82
C LEU A 130 -22.41 -20.66 -36.81
N ILE A 131 -22.14 -21.88 -37.29
CA ILE A 131 -21.79 -23.02 -36.44
C ILE A 131 -20.39 -23.47 -36.82
N TYR A 132 -19.47 -23.45 -35.87
CA TYR A 132 -18.06 -23.77 -36.10
C TYR A 132 -17.44 -24.56 -34.96
N SER A 133 -16.43 -25.37 -35.26
CA SER A 133 -15.72 -26.15 -34.26
C SER A 133 -14.27 -26.42 -34.65
N GLY A 134 -13.43 -26.71 -33.66
CA GLY A 134 -12.01 -26.97 -33.89
C GLY A 134 -11.24 -27.14 -32.59
N SER A 135 -9.94 -26.87 -32.65
CA SER A 135 -9.04 -26.90 -31.49
C SER A 135 -8.27 -25.60 -31.40
N ILE A 136 -8.15 -25.07 -30.18
CA ILE A 136 -7.34 -23.90 -29.85
C ILE A 136 -6.44 -24.31 -28.69
N PHE A 137 -5.15 -24.45 -28.96
CA PHE A 137 -4.16 -24.86 -27.97
C PHE A 137 -2.81 -24.27 -28.34
N ASP A 138 -2.52 -23.10 -27.78
CA ASP A 138 -1.27 -22.39 -27.94
C ASP A 138 -0.61 -22.19 -26.57
N VAL A 139 0.46 -22.91 -26.27
CA VAL A 139 1.04 -22.92 -24.92
C VAL A 139 1.60 -21.54 -24.59
N ALA A 140 1.37 -21.07 -23.35
CA ALA A 140 1.90 -19.79 -22.93
C ALA A 140 3.44 -19.81 -22.90
N GLU A 141 4.08 -18.92 -23.65
CA GLU A 141 5.55 -18.79 -23.74
C GLU A 141 5.99 -17.40 -23.29
N GLN A 142 7.19 -17.29 -22.70
CA GLN A 142 7.78 -15.99 -22.34
C GLN A 142 8.33 -15.32 -23.61
N SER A 143 7.91 -14.09 -23.88
CA SER A 143 8.14 -13.41 -25.16
C SER A 143 9.51 -12.72 -25.30
N SER A 144 10.39 -12.66 -24.29
CA SER A 144 11.77 -12.17 -24.47
C SER A 144 12.71 -12.48 -23.29
N ALA A 145 14.03 -12.44 -23.54
CA ALA A 145 15.09 -12.64 -22.55
C ALA A 145 15.48 -11.36 -21.77
N GLU A 146 15.14 -10.17 -22.28
CA GLU A 146 15.43 -8.88 -21.62
C GLU A 146 14.43 -8.56 -20.49
N TYR A 147 13.32 -9.29 -20.41
CA TYR A 147 12.23 -9.01 -19.49
C TYR A 147 12.14 -10.08 -18.41
N ALA A 148 12.98 -9.95 -17.39
CA ALA A 148 12.95 -10.80 -16.20
C ALA A 148 11.68 -10.59 -15.32
N GLN A 149 10.64 -9.95 -15.86
CA GLN A 149 9.35 -9.62 -15.24
C GLN A 149 8.14 -9.79 -16.19
N SER A 150 8.28 -10.33 -17.41
CA SER A 150 7.13 -10.52 -18.32
C SER A 150 6.41 -11.84 -18.02
N PHE A 151 5.09 -11.78 -17.93
CA PHE A 151 4.25 -12.97 -17.87
C PHE A 151 4.30 -13.74 -19.20
N ALA A 152 4.01 -15.05 -19.16
CA ALA A 152 3.90 -15.85 -20.36
C ALA A 152 2.63 -15.46 -21.15
N GLU A 153 2.75 -15.34 -22.46
CA GLU A 153 1.69 -14.92 -23.37
C GLU A 153 1.20 -16.09 -24.23
N THR A 154 -0.07 -16.06 -24.62
CA THR A 154 -0.70 -17.07 -25.49
C THR A 154 -1.74 -16.42 -26.38
N SER A 155 -1.89 -16.95 -27.61
CA SER A 155 -3.05 -16.58 -28.44
C SER A 155 -4.35 -17.21 -27.94
N GLY A 156 -4.32 -18.28 -27.14
CA GLY A 156 -5.51 -18.93 -26.58
C GLY A 156 -5.28 -20.41 -26.23
N ILE A 157 -5.86 -20.87 -25.13
CA ILE A 157 -5.66 -22.22 -24.60
C ILE A 157 -7.00 -22.87 -24.24
N ILE A 158 -7.19 -24.10 -24.72
CA ILE A 158 -8.19 -25.05 -24.20
C ILE A 158 -7.44 -26.32 -23.81
N GLY A 159 -7.35 -26.62 -22.52
CA GLY A 159 -6.68 -27.82 -22.04
C GLY A 159 -7.16 -28.26 -20.66
N GLU A 160 -6.67 -29.42 -20.19
CA GLU A 160 -7.00 -29.95 -18.85
C GLU A 160 -6.63 -28.99 -17.71
N GLN A 161 -5.66 -28.10 -17.93
CA GLN A 161 -5.28 -27.08 -16.96
C GLN A 161 -6.31 -25.95 -16.88
N GLY A 162 -7.04 -25.65 -17.95
CA GLY A 162 -8.01 -24.56 -17.98
C GLY A 162 -8.28 -24.08 -19.40
N VAL A 163 -9.21 -23.13 -19.51
CA VAL A 163 -9.55 -22.42 -20.73
C VAL A 163 -9.23 -20.94 -20.54
N TYR A 164 -8.56 -20.36 -21.53
CA TYR A 164 -8.38 -18.92 -21.68
C TYR A 164 -8.55 -18.59 -23.16
N LEU A 165 -9.60 -17.83 -23.48
CA LEU A 165 -9.84 -17.29 -24.81
C LEU A 165 -10.17 -15.79 -24.71
N ASN A 166 -9.62 -15.02 -25.64
CA ASN A 166 -9.79 -13.57 -25.77
C ASN A 166 -9.84 -13.18 -27.27
N LYS A 167 -9.79 -11.89 -27.60
CA LYS A 167 -9.77 -11.41 -29.00
C LYS A 167 -8.60 -11.97 -29.79
N SER A 168 -7.41 -12.10 -29.20
CA SER A 168 -6.21 -12.63 -29.85
C SER A 168 -6.36 -14.10 -30.28
N SER A 169 -7.28 -14.84 -29.63
CA SER A 169 -7.64 -16.20 -30.02
C SER A 169 -8.44 -16.27 -31.31
N ALA A 170 -9.05 -15.16 -31.74
CA ALA A 170 -10.00 -15.11 -32.85
C ALA A 170 -11.06 -16.23 -32.75
N TRP A 171 -11.48 -16.56 -31.53
CA TRP A 171 -12.36 -17.70 -31.25
C TRP A 171 -13.82 -17.41 -31.62
N ILE A 172 -14.17 -16.12 -31.78
CA ILE A 172 -15.40 -15.63 -32.39
C ILE A 172 -15.10 -14.86 -33.69
N PRO A 173 -16.06 -14.74 -34.62
CA PRO A 173 -15.92 -13.95 -35.83
C PRO A 173 -15.65 -12.47 -35.56
N ASP A 174 -14.56 -11.93 -36.10
CA ASP A 174 -14.22 -10.50 -36.03
C ASP A 174 -14.59 -9.79 -37.34
N PHE A 175 -15.55 -8.87 -37.28
CA PHE A 175 -16.05 -8.08 -38.41
C PHE A 175 -15.28 -6.76 -38.62
N GLY A 176 -14.21 -6.49 -37.86
CA GLY A 176 -13.48 -5.23 -37.90
C GLY A 176 -14.26 -4.07 -37.27
N ILE A 177 -15.10 -4.38 -36.28
CA ILE A 177 -15.80 -3.38 -35.46
C ILE A 177 -15.12 -3.32 -34.11
N ASP A 178 -14.98 -2.11 -33.58
CA ASP A 178 -14.20 -1.86 -32.37
C ASP A 178 -14.88 -2.33 -31.09
N LEU A 179 -16.21 -2.29 -31.01
CA LEU A 179 -17.00 -2.67 -29.84
C LEU A 179 -18.17 -3.62 -30.21
N LEU A 180 -18.54 -4.49 -29.28
CA LEU A 180 -19.59 -5.50 -29.42
C LEU A 180 -20.40 -5.66 -28.13
N THR A 181 -21.50 -6.41 -28.24
CA THR A 181 -22.28 -6.93 -27.09
C THR A 181 -22.45 -8.43 -27.24
N PHE A 182 -22.78 -9.15 -26.16
CA PHE A 182 -22.94 -10.60 -26.25
C PHE A 182 -23.85 -11.21 -25.20
N ASP A 183 -24.40 -12.38 -25.53
CA ASP A 183 -24.92 -13.38 -24.62
C ASP A 183 -24.07 -14.65 -24.79
N LEU A 184 -23.63 -15.26 -23.69
CA LEU A 184 -22.75 -16.43 -23.68
C LEU A 184 -23.37 -17.51 -22.78
N GLU A 185 -23.54 -18.71 -23.32
CA GLU A 185 -23.93 -19.91 -22.58
C GLU A 185 -22.89 -21.02 -22.83
N VAL A 186 -22.26 -21.51 -21.76
CA VAL A 186 -21.20 -22.53 -21.86
C VAL A 186 -21.61 -23.85 -21.22
N GLU A 187 -21.52 -24.91 -22.00
CA GLU A 187 -21.62 -26.30 -21.56
C GLU A 187 -20.26 -26.99 -21.66
N PHE A 188 -20.05 -27.98 -20.79
CA PHE A 188 -18.87 -28.83 -20.78
C PHE A 188 -19.25 -30.27 -21.08
N THR A 189 -18.35 -31.00 -21.74
CA THR A 189 -18.49 -32.45 -21.92
C THR A 189 -18.43 -33.21 -20.59
N ASP A 190 -18.89 -34.47 -20.57
CA ASP A 190 -19.02 -35.28 -19.34
C ASP A 190 -17.71 -35.41 -18.52
N ASN A 191 -16.56 -35.27 -19.16
CA ASN A 191 -15.22 -35.31 -18.56
C ASN A 191 -14.83 -34.02 -17.78
N ALA A 192 -15.61 -32.94 -17.93
CA ALA A 192 -15.40 -31.64 -17.30
C ALA A 192 -16.71 -31.08 -16.71
N ASN A 193 -17.65 -31.94 -16.33
CA ASN A 193 -18.99 -31.54 -15.89
C ASN A 193 -19.03 -30.74 -14.55
N THR A 194 -17.93 -30.70 -13.80
CA THR A 194 -17.79 -29.87 -12.59
C THR A 194 -17.33 -28.44 -12.91
N TRP A 195 -16.74 -28.23 -14.09
CA TRP A 195 -16.13 -26.96 -14.47
C TRP A 195 -17.14 -25.82 -14.51
N THR A 196 -16.62 -24.63 -14.27
CA THR A 196 -17.37 -23.38 -14.30
C THR A 196 -16.71 -22.41 -15.27
N ALA A 197 -17.52 -21.71 -16.06
CA ALA A 197 -17.07 -20.68 -16.99
C ALA A 197 -17.26 -19.29 -16.38
N VAL A 198 -16.29 -18.40 -16.60
CA VAL A 198 -16.28 -17.00 -16.17
C VAL A 198 -16.03 -16.12 -17.39
N SER A 199 -16.80 -15.03 -17.51
CA SER A 199 -16.66 -14.00 -18.53
C SER A 199 -16.98 -12.62 -17.94
N GLN A 200 -16.86 -11.57 -18.76
CA GLN A 200 -17.30 -10.24 -18.37
C GLN A 200 -18.83 -10.09 -18.41
N GLY A 201 -19.33 -9.01 -17.82
CA GLY A 201 -20.76 -8.69 -17.76
C GLY A 201 -21.52 -9.38 -16.62
N ASP A 202 -22.84 -9.47 -16.78
CA ASP A 202 -23.78 -9.94 -15.78
C ASP A 202 -23.97 -11.46 -15.84
N ARG A 203 -24.15 -12.09 -14.68
CA ARG A 203 -24.36 -13.54 -14.58
C ARG A 203 -25.74 -13.93 -15.11
N ASN A 204 -25.79 -14.94 -15.99
CA ASN A 204 -27.01 -15.53 -16.54
C ASN A 204 -27.03 -17.06 -16.39
N GLY A 205 -27.00 -17.54 -15.14
CA GLY A 205 -26.88 -18.96 -14.80
C GLY A 205 -25.47 -19.35 -14.34
N LYS A 206 -25.21 -20.65 -14.14
CA LYS A 206 -23.92 -21.12 -13.60
C LYS A 206 -22.74 -20.82 -14.54
N ASN A 207 -22.95 -21.04 -15.84
CA ASN A 207 -21.94 -20.91 -16.89
C ASN A 207 -22.40 -19.94 -17.99
N GLY A 208 -23.28 -19.00 -17.65
CA GLY A 208 -23.86 -18.06 -18.59
C GLY A 208 -23.54 -16.62 -18.21
N TRP A 209 -23.25 -15.80 -19.20
CA TRP A 209 -22.82 -14.41 -19.05
C TRP A 209 -23.45 -13.53 -20.13
N THR A 210 -23.79 -12.29 -19.80
CA THR A 210 -24.37 -11.34 -20.76
C THR A 210 -23.74 -9.97 -20.59
N SER A 211 -23.45 -9.30 -21.69
CA SER A 211 -23.10 -7.88 -21.70
C SER A 211 -23.98 -7.16 -22.71
N GLN A 212 -24.89 -6.34 -22.17
CA GLN A 212 -25.71 -5.42 -22.97
C GLN A 212 -25.03 -4.07 -23.17
N VAL A 213 -23.90 -3.84 -22.49
CA VAL A 213 -23.05 -2.64 -22.65
C VAL A 213 -21.91 -2.94 -23.62
N PRO A 214 -21.41 -1.93 -24.37
CA PRO A 214 -20.31 -2.09 -25.34
C PRO A 214 -19.02 -2.60 -24.68
N MET A 215 -18.42 -3.64 -25.29
CA MET A 215 -17.17 -4.28 -24.87
C MET A 215 -16.24 -4.44 -26.08
N GLU A 216 -14.92 -4.41 -25.90
CA GLU A 216 -13.98 -4.59 -27.01
C GLU A 216 -13.80 -6.03 -27.49
N GLU A 217 -14.13 -6.99 -26.63
CA GLU A 217 -13.94 -8.43 -26.87
C GLU A 217 -14.83 -9.29 -25.97
N VAL A 218 -14.77 -10.62 -26.15
CA VAL A 218 -15.43 -11.60 -25.28
C VAL A 218 -14.38 -12.53 -24.70
N TYR A 219 -14.22 -12.51 -23.37
CA TYR A 219 -13.36 -13.44 -22.65
C TYR A 219 -14.11 -14.73 -22.32
N LEU A 220 -13.45 -15.87 -22.46
CA LEU A 220 -13.92 -17.14 -21.92
C LEU A 220 -12.82 -17.78 -21.06
N ILE A 221 -13.01 -17.72 -19.75
CA ILE A 221 -12.16 -18.38 -18.78
C ILE A 221 -12.90 -19.57 -18.19
N ALA A 222 -12.28 -20.74 -18.08
CA ALA A 222 -12.91 -21.86 -17.41
C ALA A 222 -11.92 -22.80 -16.74
N ALA A 223 -12.32 -23.34 -15.59
CA ALA A 223 -11.60 -24.39 -14.88
C ALA A 223 -12.55 -25.09 -13.89
N ASP A 224 -12.04 -26.07 -13.16
CA ASP A 224 -12.69 -26.66 -12.00
C ASP A 224 -12.56 -25.73 -10.78
N PHE A 225 -13.26 -24.60 -10.81
CA PHE A 225 -13.19 -23.57 -9.77
C PHE A 225 -14.03 -23.91 -8.53
N ILE A 226 -13.53 -23.50 -7.37
CA ILE A 226 -14.26 -23.26 -6.13
C ILE A 226 -14.66 -21.79 -6.12
N GLU A 227 -15.97 -21.54 -6.10
CA GLU A 227 -16.54 -20.19 -6.08
C GLU A 227 -16.81 -19.74 -4.65
N TYR A 228 -16.39 -18.51 -4.34
CA TYR A 228 -16.75 -17.76 -3.15
C TYR A 228 -17.41 -16.45 -3.58
N SER A 229 -18.42 -16.02 -2.83
CA SER A 229 -19.17 -14.80 -3.14
C SER A 229 -19.57 -14.04 -1.89
N GLN A 230 -19.62 -12.71 -2.03
CA GLN A 230 -20.22 -11.79 -1.07
C GLN A 230 -20.89 -10.63 -1.81
N GLN A 231 -21.87 -10.01 -1.17
CA GLN A 231 -22.50 -8.80 -1.68
C GLN A 231 -21.82 -7.57 -1.06
N ALA A 232 -21.32 -6.66 -1.89
CA ALA A 232 -20.80 -5.36 -1.49
C ALA A 232 -21.67 -4.27 -2.14
N ASP A 233 -22.56 -3.67 -1.35
CA ASP A 233 -23.61 -2.77 -1.83
C ASP A 233 -24.37 -3.34 -3.05
N ASP A 234 -24.33 -2.69 -4.20
CA ASP A 234 -25.01 -3.11 -5.43
C ASP A 234 -24.16 -4.04 -6.32
N VAL A 235 -22.93 -4.40 -5.88
CA VAL A 235 -21.98 -5.20 -6.65
C VAL A 235 -21.76 -6.59 -6.00
N GLU A 236 -21.86 -7.65 -6.81
CA GLU A 236 -21.47 -9.00 -6.39
C GLU A 236 -19.94 -9.15 -6.47
N VAL A 237 -19.29 -9.38 -5.33
CA VAL A 237 -17.84 -9.59 -5.25
C VAL A 237 -17.55 -11.08 -5.15
N LEU A 238 -16.65 -11.57 -6.01
CA LEU A 238 -16.41 -12.99 -6.24
C LEU A 238 -14.93 -13.36 -6.17
N ALA A 239 -14.65 -14.60 -5.77
CA ALA A 239 -13.36 -15.23 -5.96
C ALA A 239 -13.53 -16.65 -6.52
N TYR A 240 -12.86 -16.91 -7.65
CA TYR A 240 -12.80 -18.23 -8.30
C TYR A 240 -11.41 -18.81 -8.10
N LEU A 241 -11.28 -19.76 -7.18
CA LEU A 241 -10.01 -20.41 -6.85
C LEU A 241 -9.97 -21.84 -7.40
N ARG A 242 -8.81 -22.29 -7.86
CA ARG A 242 -8.59 -23.65 -8.38
C ARG A 242 -8.40 -24.67 -7.26
N SER A 243 -8.17 -24.21 -6.03
CA SER A 243 -8.09 -25.03 -4.83
C SER A 243 -8.86 -24.36 -3.69
N PRO A 244 -9.50 -25.13 -2.79
CA PRO A 244 -10.25 -24.54 -1.68
C PRO A 244 -9.33 -23.73 -0.75
N ASP A 245 -9.57 -22.42 -0.68
CA ASP A 245 -8.87 -21.51 0.23
C ASP A 245 -9.81 -20.34 0.62
N PRO A 246 -10.73 -20.56 1.58
CA PRO A 246 -11.72 -19.55 1.97
C PRO A 246 -11.07 -18.29 2.56
N ASN A 247 -9.89 -18.42 3.18
CA ASN A 247 -9.19 -17.30 3.80
C ASN A 247 -8.61 -16.39 2.72
N LEU A 248 -7.98 -16.95 1.69
CA LEU A 248 -7.49 -16.19 0.54
C LEU A 248 -8.65 -15.49 -0.18
N ALA A 249 -9.74 -16.21 -0.44
CA ALA A 249 -10.93 -15.64 -1.07
C ALA A 249 -11.47 -14.43 -0.26
N ALA A 250 -11.65 -14.57 1.05
CA ALA A 250 -12.14 -13.50 1.90
C ALA A 250 -11.22 -12.27 1.87
N LYS A 251 -9.89 -12.44 1.88
CA LYS A 251 -8.93 -11.32 1.78
C LYS A 251 -9.13 -10.48 0.52
N TYR A 252 -9.28 -11.13 -0.64
CA TYR A 252 -9.48 -10.43 -1.91
C TYR A 252 -10.87 -9.80 -2.03
N MET A 253 -11.90 -10.48 -1.54
CA MET A 253 -13.25 -9.91 -1.56
C MET A 253 -13.38 -8.69 -0.64
N ASP A 254 -12.78 -8.75 0.56
CA ASP A 254 -12.67 -7.60 1.48
C ASP A 254 -11.89 -6.43 0.85
N ALA A 255 -10.75 -6.73 0.19
CA ALA A 255 -9.96 -5.71 -0.49
C ALA A 255 -10.73 -5.07 -1.65
N THR A 256 -11.49 -5.86 -2.42
CA THR A 256 -12.34 -5.35 -3.50
C THR A 256 -13.35 -4.33 -2.99
N GLU A 257 -14.11 -4.69 -1.95
CA GLU A 257 -15.11 -3.80 -1.34
C GLU A 257 -14.46 -2.51 -0.85
N ARG A 258 -13.31 -2.61 -0.18
CA ARG A 258 -12.55 -1.46 0.32
C ARG A 258 -12.07 -0.55 -0.81
N TYR A 259 -11.63 -1.10 -1.94
CA TYR A 259 -11.21 -0.32 -3.10
C TYR A 259 -12.37 0.29 -3.88
N MET A 260 -13.53 -0.37 -3.93
CA MET A 260 -14.74 0.26 -4.45
C MET A 260 -15.12 1.50 -3.63
N GLN A 261 -15.08 1.40 -2.30
CA GLN A 261 -15.34 2.53 -1.39
C GLN A 261 -14.31 3.66 -1.53
N LEU A 262 -13.08 3.37 -1.95
CA LEU A 262 -12.06 4.38 -2.28
C LEU A 262 -12.39 5.09 -3.61
N TYR A 263 -12.69 4.33 -4.66
CA TYR A 263 -12.76 4.87 -6.03
C TYR A 263 -14.11 5.45 -6.41
N GLU A 264 -15.22 4.94 -5.88
CA GLU A 264 -16.56 5.45 -6.23
C GLU A 264 -16.74 6.93 -5.88
N PRO A 265 -16.32 7.44 -4.70
CA PRO A 265 -16.38 8.88 -4.42
C PRO A 265 -15.48 9.70 -5.36
N LEU A 266 -14.36 9.13 -5.81
CA LEU A 266 -13.38 9.80 -6.66
C LEU A 266 -13.85 9.86 -8.13
N LEU A 267 -14.50 8.80 -8.63
CA LEU A 267 -14.73 8.58 -10.06
C LEU A 267 -16.22 8.48 -10.45
N GLY A 268 -17.07 8.04 -9.52
CA GLY A 268 -18.46 7.66 -9.74
C GLY A 268 -18.69 6.14 -9.68
N ASP A 269 -19.95 5.72 -9.67
CA ASP A 269 -20.39 4.34 -9.43
C ASP A 269 -19.67 3.31 -10.32
N TYR A 270 -19.33 2.17 -9.73
CA TYR A 270 -18.70 1.06 -10.43
C TYR A 270 -19.53 0.59 -11.65
N PRO A 271 -18.91 0.29 -12.82
CA PRO A 271 -19.66 0.11 -14.07
C PRO A 271 -20.46 -1.18 -14.20
N TYR A 272 -20.11 -2.23 -13.45
CA TYR A 272 -20.63 -3.58 -13.67
C TYR A 272 -21.39 -4.11 -12.44
N SER A 273 -22.22 -5.14 -12.62
CA SER A 273 -22.92 -5.78 -11.49
C SER A 273 -22.02 -6.67 -10.63
N LYS A 274 -20.81 -7.01 -11.10
CA LYS A 274 -19.85 -7.84 -10.37
C LYS A 274 -18.40 -7.39 -10.50
N PHE A 275 -17.58 -7.81 -9.56
CA PHE A 275 -16.12 -7.92 -9.74
C PHE A 275 -15.62 -9.27 -9.22
N ALA A 276 -14.77 -9.95 -9.98
CA ALA A 276 -14.23 -11.24 -9.57
C ALA A 276 -12.70 -11.27 -9.57
N LEU A 277 -12.09 -11.84 -8.53
CA LEU A 277 -10.77 -12.44 -8.64
C LEU A 277 -10.91 -13.81 -9.30
N VAL A 278 -10.13 -14.10 -10.34
CA VAL A 278 -10.05 -15.42 -10.98
C VAL A 278 -8.61 -15.93 -10.92
N GLU A 279 -8.40 -17.10 -10.30
CA GLU A 279 -7.07 -17.74 -10.23
C GLU A 279 -6.74 -18.43 -11.55
N ASN A 280 -5.61 -18.04 -12.14
CA ASN A 280 -5.14 -18.58 -13.40
C ASN A 280 -4.26 -19.83 -13.23
N PHE A 281 -4.07 -20.59 -14.31
CA PHE A 281 -3.22 -21.79 -14.34
C PHE A 281 -1.78 -21.53 -14.80
N TRP A 282 -1.41 -20.28 -15.05
CA TRP A 282 -0.05 -19.78 -15.17
C TRP A 282 0.05 -18.38 -14.56
N GLU A 283 1.26 -17.88 -14.33
CA GLU A 283 1.42 -16.57 -13.71
C GLU A 283 1.00 -15.45 -14.67
N THR A 284 0.04 -14.61 -14.24
CA THR A 284 -0.51 -13.47 -14.97
C THR A 284 -0.89 -12.33 -14.03
N GLY A 285 -1.07 -11.13 -14.60
CA GLY A 285 -1.68 -9.97 -13.97
C GLY A 285 -2.50 -9.20 -15.00
N TYR A 286 -3.77 -9.57 -15.18
CA TYR A 286 -4.64 -8.98 -16.21
C TYR A 286 -5.91 -8.38 -15.62
N GLY A 287 -6.19 -7.12 -15.91
CA GLY A 287 -7.41 -6.41 -15.54
C GLY A 287 -8.44 -6.44 -16.67
N MET A 288 -9.50 -7.23 -16.50
CA MET A 288 -10.55 -7.41 -17.49
C MET A 288 -11.83 -6.67 -17.05
N PRO A 289 -12.78 -6.41 -17.97
CA PRO A 289 -14.06 -5.85 -17.59
C PRO A 289 -14.77 -6.78 -16.59
N SER A 290 -15.06 -6.29 -15.39
CA SER A 290 -15.75 -6.99 -14.31
C SER A 290 -15.03 -8.18 -13.64
N PHE A 291 -13.74 -8.39 -13.90
CA PHE A 291 -12.90 -9.35 -13.18
C PHE A 291 -11.40 -9.18 -13.47
N THR A 292 -10.54 -9.76 -12.65
CA THR A 292 -9.09 -9.85 -12.90
C THR A 292 -8.62 -11.30 -12.90
N LEU A 293 -7.64 -11.60 -13.74
CA LEU A 293 -7.06 -12.94 -13.89
C LEU A 293 -5.61 -12.94 -13.39
N LEU A 294 -5.39 -13.49 -12.20
CA LEU A 294 -4.11 -13.45 -11.50
C LEU A 294 -3.49 -14.84 -11.34
N GLY A 295 -2.17 -14.90 -11.40
CA GLY A 295 -1.39 -16.12 -11.26
C GLY A 295 -1.55 -16.85 -9.92
N GLN A 296 -1.40 -18.18 -9.93
CA GLN A 296 -1.49 -19.00 -8.73
C GLN A 296 -0.49 -18.55 -7.65
N GLN A 297 0.76 -18.30 -7.99
CA GLN A 297 1.73 -17.84 -6.98
C GLN A 297 1.49 -16.38 -6.62
N VAL A 298 1.21 -15.55 -7.63
CA VAL A 298 0.97 -14.11 -7.47
C VAL A 298 -0.09 -13.82 -6.41
N ILE A 299 -1.26 -14.47 -6.48
CA ILE A 299 -2.35 -14.14 -5.56
C ILE A 299 -2.02 -14.41 -4.08
N ARG A 300 -1.00 -15.22 -3.79
CA ARG A 300 -0.61 -15.58 -2.42
C ARG A 300 0.42 -14.64 -1.81
N PHE A 301 0.98 -13.70 -2.59
CA PHE A 301 1.89 -12.69 -2.06
C PHE A 301 1.11 -11.54 -1.39
N PRO A 302 1.41 -11.19 -0.12
CA PRO A 302 0.66 -10.17 0.61
C PRO A 302 0.66 -8.80 -0.06
N PHE A 303 1.81 -8.39 -0.62
CA PHE A 303 1.97 -7.06 -1.23
C PHE A 303 1.11 -6.82 -2.47
N ILE A 304 0.59 -7.89 -3.12
CA ILE A 304 -0.24 -7.75 -4.33
C ILE A 304 -1.53 -7.00 -4.03
N LEU A 305 -2.09 -7.17 -2.84
CA LEU A 305 -3.32 -6.49 -2.44
C LEU A 305 -3.14 -4.97 -2.42
N GLU A 306 -1.94 -4.44 -2.19
CA GLU A 306 -1.67 -2.99 -2.04
C GLU A 306 -0.86 -2.40 -3.21
N SER A 307 -0.45 -3.22 -4.17
CA SER A 307 0.29 -2.78 -5.36
C SER A 307 -0.51 -3.01 -6.63
N SER A 308 -0.50 -4.24 -7.17
CA SER A 308 -1.10 -4.54 -8.47
C SER A 308 -2.63 -4.68 -8.42
N TYR A 309 -3.20 -5.23 -7.36
CA TYR A 309 -4.65 -5.46 -7.30
C TYR A 309 -5.51 -4.18 -7.42
N PRO A 310 -5.22 -3.06 -6.73
CA PRO A 310 -5.97 -1.82 -6.89
C PRO A 310 -5.85 -1.23 -8.31
N HIS A 311 -4.72 -1.45 -8.99
CA HIS A 311 -4.51 -1.08 -10.40
C HIS A 311 -5.49 -1.82 -11.32
N GLU A 312 -5.60 -3.15 -11.17
CA GLU A 312 -6.51 -3.96 -11.98
C GLU A 312 -8.00 -3.62 -11.74
N ILE A 313 -8.35 -3.23 -10.50
CA ILE A 313 -9.71 -2.76 -10.20
C ILE A 313 -9.98 -1.43 -10.91
N LEU A 314 -9.05 -0.47 -10.86
CA LEU A 314 -9.21 0.82 -11.53
C LEU A 314 -9.43 0.71 -13.04
N HIS A 315 -8.87 -0.32 -13.68
CA HIS A 315 -9.09 -0.54 -15.10
C HIS A 315 -10.57 -0.68 -15.48
N ASN A 316 -11.44 -1.04 -14.53
CA ASN A 316 -12.89 -1.08 -14.73
C ASN A 316 -13.48 0.31 -15.01
N TRP A 317 -12.91 1.38 -14.48
CA TRP A 317 -13.25 2.76 -14.88
C TRP A 317 -12.46 3.19 -16.12
N TRP A 318 -11.16 2.90 -16.16
CA TRP A 318 -10.24 3.40 -17.19
C TRP A 318 -9.61 2.27 -18.02
N GLY A 319 -9.95 2.18 -19.31
CA GLY A 319 -9.51 1.09 -20.19
C GLY A 319 -10.59 0.04 -20.46
N ASN A 320 -11.45 -0.26 -19.48
CA ASN A 320 -12.63 -1.12 -19.66
C ASN A 320 -13.97 -0.37 -19.52
N GLY A 321 -13.99 0.74 -18.77
CA GLY A 321 -15.18 1.58 -18.58
C GLY A 321 -15.24 2.73 -19.58
N VAL A 322 -14.19 3.55 -19.63
CA VAL A 322 -13.93 4.55 -20.68
C VAL A 322 -12.71 4.09 -21.45
N TYR A 323 -12.85 3.93 -22.75
CA TYR A 323 -11.82 3.35 -23.59
C TYR A 323 -10.88 4.43 -24.13
N PRO A 324 -9.56 4.19 -24.18
CA PRO A 324 -8.67 5.04 -24.94
C PRO A 324 -8.97 4.97 -26.44
N ASP A 325 -8.77 6.09 -27.12
CA ASP A 325 -8.55 6.10 -28.56
C ASP A 325 -7.09 5.75 -28.86
N TYR A 326 -6.83 4.47 -29.11
CA TYR A 326 -5.47 3.96 -29.33
C TYR A 326 -4.79 4.55 -30.56
N ASP A 327 -5.54 5.09 -31.53
CA ASP A 327 -4.96 5.78 -32.69
C ASP A 327 -4.36 7.15 -32.31
N SER A 328 -4.74 7.70 -31.16
CA SER A 328 -4.23 8.98 -30.63
C SER A 328 -3.55 8.88 -29.26
N GLY A 329 -3.26 7.66 -28.80
CA GLY A 329 -2.47 7.38 -27.62
C GLY A 329 -3.27 6.87 -26.42
N ASN A 330 -2.66 5.95 -25.66
CA ASN A 330 -3.23 5.34 -24.47
C ASN A 330 -2.98 6.21 -23.22
N TRP A 331 -4.00 6.97 -22.81
CA TRP A 331 -3.95 7.80 -21.62
C TRP A 331 -4.32 7.07 -20.32
N SER A 332 -4.97 5.89 -20.41
CA SER A 332 -5.53 5.21 -19.24
C SER A 332 -4.47 4.56 -18.37
N GLU A 333 -3.43 3.96 -18.95
CA GLU A 333 -2.36 3.32 -18.17
C GLU A 333 -1.70 4.26 -17.15
N GLY A 334 -1.37 5.47 -17.60
CA GLY A 334 -0.78 6.49 -16.72
C GLY A 334 -1.77 7.02 -15.68
N LEU A 335 -3.07 7.13 -16.02
CA LEU A 335 -4.09 7.54 -15.05
C LEU A 335 -4.33 6.47 -13.99
N THR A 336 -4.42 5.21 -14.41
CA THR A 336 -4.55 4.05 -13.52
C THR A 336 -3.34 3.97 -12.59
N ALA A 337 -2.12 4.08 -13.12
CA ALA A 337 -0.91 4.12 -12.29
C ALA A 337 -0.87 5.35 -11.35
N TYR A 338 -1.41 6.50 -11.77
CA TYR A 338 -1.49 7.68 -10.91
C TYR A 338 -2.45 7.48 -9.72
N LEU A 339 -3.61 6.85 -9.98
CA LEU A 339 -4.68 6.67 -9.00
C LEU A 339 -4.57 5.35 -8.20
N ALA A 340 -3.67 4.44 -8.55
CA ALA A 340 -3.30 3.27 -7.74
C ALA A 340 -1.87 3.40 -7.23
N ASP A 341 -0.88 3.12 -8.08
CA ASP A 341 0.52 2.97 -7.68
C ASP A 341 1.06 4.22 -6.96
N HIS A 342 0.86 5.41 -7.56
CA HIS A 342 1.30 6.67 -6.94
C HIS A 342 0.41 7.06 -5.77
N LEU A 343 -0.92 6.97 -5.88
CA LEU A 343 -1.85 7.39 -4.83
C LEU A 343 -1.58 6.66 -3.51
N PHE A 344 -1.26 5.37 -3.54
CA PHE A 344 -0.93 4.63 -2.32
C PHE A 344 0.39 5.11 -1.70
N GLN A 345 1.38 5.50 -2.50
CA GLN A 345 2.60 6.15 -2.00
C GLN A 345 2.30 7.56 -1.44
N GLU A 346 1.40 8.30 -2.07
CA GLU A 346 0.92 9.61 -1.59
C GLU A 346 0.22 9.49 -0.23
N MET A 347 -0.66 8.50 -0.06
CA MET A 347 -1.31 8.19 1.23
C MET A 347 -0.30 7.84 2.33
N ASN A 348 0.85 7.26 1.96
CA ASN A 348 1.94 6.95 2.89
C ASN A 348 2.93 8.13 3.08
N GLY A 349 2.64 9.32 2.55
CA GLY A 349 3.48 10.51 2.66
C GLY A 349 4.73 10.52 1.77
N VAL A 350 4.88 9.52 0.90
CA VAL A 350 6.08 9.31 0.04
C VAL A 350 5.77 9.40 -1.46
N GLY A 351 4.67 10.05 -1.84
CA GLY A 351 4.29 10.24 -3.25
C GLY A 351 5.36 10.97 -4.08
N HIS A 352 6.08 11.92 -3.48
CA HIS A 352 7.19 12.64 -4.13
C HIS A 352 8.36 11.72 -4.51
N GLU A 353 8.67 10.71 -3.68
CA GLU A 353 9.70 9.70 -4.01
C GLU A 353 9.28 8.84 -5.20
N TYR A 354 8.00 8.47 -5.29
CA TYR A 354 7.49 7.73 -6.45
C TYR A 354 7.57 8.57 -7.74
N ARG A 355 7.25 9.88 -7.67
CA ARG A 355 7.42 10.80 -8.81
C ARG A 355 8.89 10.92 -9.20
N LYS A 356 9.79 11.12 -8.24
CA LYS A 356 11.24 11.12 -8.47
C LYS A 356 11.70 9.85 -9.17
N GLU A 357 11.19 8.69 -8.74
CA GLU A 357 11.48 7.40 -9.38
C GLU A 357 11.05 7.39 -10.86
N MET A 358 9.87 7.91 -11.20
CA MET A 358 9.41 7.99 -12.59
C MET A 358 10.33 8.87 -13.44
N LEU A 359 10.77 10.02 -12.92
CA LEU A 359 11.71 10.91 -13.61
C LEU A 359 13.09 10.25 -13.79
N ALA A 360 13.57 9.54 -12.76
CA ALA A 360 14.82 8.80 -12.83
C ALA A 360 14.76 7.65 -13.86
N ARG A 361 13.64 6.91 -13.94
CA ARG A 361 13.42 5.88 -14.97
C ARG A 361 13.45 6.48 -16.37
N TYR A 362 12.84 7.65 -16.58
CA TYR A 362 12.91 8.36 -17.86
C TYR A 362 14.36 8.71 -18.22
N LYS A 363 15.12 9.32 -17.29
CA LYS A 363 16.56 9.65 -17.51
C LYS A 363 17.42 8.42 -17.81
N ASN A 364 17.14 7.28 -17.18
CA ASN A 364 17.97 6.09 -17.30
C ASN A 364 17.67 5.23 -18.53
N TYR A 365 16.39 5.10 -18.92
CA TYR A 365 16.00 4.16 -19.96
C TYR A 365 15.61 4.82 -21.29
N VAL A 366 15.30 6.13 -21.28
CA VAL A 366 14.89 6.86 -22.49
C VAL A 366 16.09 7.62 -23.04
N ALA A 367 16.72 7.03 -24.05
CA ALA A 367 17.88 7.62 -24.71
C ALA A 367 17.50 8.29 -26.04
N GLU A 368 18.41 9.08 -26.62
CA GLU A 368 18.22 9.69 -27.94
C GLU A 368 17.94 8.59 -29.00
N GLY A 369 16.71 8.59 -29.56
CA GLY A 369 16.25 7.60 -30.54
C GLY A 369 15.26 6.55 -30.02
N THR A 370 15.06 6.43 -28.70
CA THR A 370 14.04 5.55 -28.08
C THR A 370 12.90 6.34 -27.43
N ASP A 371 12.98 7.67 -27.40
CA ASP A 371 11.92 8.56 -26.94
C ASP A 371 10.84 8.79 -28.02
N PHE A 372 9.59 8.94 -27.59
CA PHE A 372 8.45 9.10 -28.49
C PHE A 372 7.30 9.91 -27.85
N PRO A 373 6.42 10.54 -28.65
CA PRO A 373 5.24 11.25 -28.14
C PRO A 373 4.24 10.30 -27.48
N LEU A 374 3.51 10.76 -26.45
CA LEU A 374 2.44 9.95 -25.83
C LEU A 374 1.31 9.61 -26.81
N ALA A 375 1.12 10.44 -27.84
CA ALA A 375 0.17 10.16 -28.92
C ALA A 375 0.48 8.89 -29.73
N GLU A 376 1.71 8.36 -29.62
CA GLU A 376 2.14 7.12 -30.28
C GLU A 376 2.15 5.91 -29.32
N PHE A 377 1.88 6.13 -28.02
CA PHE A 377 1.87 5.06 -27.03
C PHE A 377 0.59 4.23 -27.13
N THR A 378 0.70 2.91 -27.32
CA THR A 378 -0.45 1.99 -27.29
C THR A 378 -0.33 1.00 -26.14
N SER A 379 0.81 0.32 -26.04
CA SER A 379 1.12 -0.64 -24.98
C SER A 379 2.63 -0.69 -24.68
N ARG A 380 2.97 -1.28 -23.54
CA ARG A 380 4.37 -1.47 -23.10
C ARG A 380 5.02 -2.65 -23.81
N ASN A 381 6.25 -2.48 -24.28
CA ASN A 381 7.08 -3.55 -24.86
C ASN A 381 8.58 -3.48 -24.46
N SER A 382 8.99 -2.48 -23.70
CA SER A 382 10.37 -2.23 -23.27
C SER A 382 10.41 -1.27 -22.07
N ALA A 383 11.53 -1.21 -21.34
CA ALA A 383 11.72 -0.26 -20.25
C ALA A 383 11.54 1.21 -20.69
N ALA A 384 11.96 1.56 -21.91
CA ALA A 384 11.76 2.88 -22.49
C ALA A 384 10.26 3.18 -22.71
N THR A 385 9.51 2.25 -23.31
CA THR A 385 8.05 2.44 -23.48
C THR A 385 7.30 2.50 -22.16
N GLN A 386 7.78 1.83 -21.11
CA GLN A 386 7.20 1.94 -19.78
C GLN A 386 7.45 3.33 -19.18
N ALA A 387 8.69 3.81 -19.23
CA ALA A 387 9.06 5.12 -18.69
C ALA A 387 8.28 6.27 -19.37
N VAL A 388 8.05 6.17 -20.68
CA VAL A 388 7.23 7.12 -21.43
C VAL A 388 5.73 6.88 -21.19
N GLY A 389 5.21 5.72 -21.57
CA GLY A 389 3.78 5.44 -21.59
C GLY A 389 3.10 5.45 -20.23
N TYR A 390 3.76 4.92 -19.19
CA TYR A 390 3.26 4.99 -17.81
C TYR A 390 3.80 6.23 -17.11
N GLY A 391 5.12 6.39 -17.03
CA GLY A 391 5.76 7.42 -16.21
C GLY A 391 5.43 8.85 -16.64
N LYS A 392 5.64 9.19 -17.92
CA LYS A 392 5.34 10.54 -18.45
C LYS A 392 3.84 10.82 -18.47
N THR A 393 2.99 9.83 -18.77
CA THR A 393 1.52 9.99 -18.70
C THR A 393 1.03 10.19 -17.26
N LEU A 394 1.57 9.46 -16.28
CA LEU A 394 1.28 9.65 -14.87
C LEU A 394 1.63 11.09 -14.43
N MET A 395 2.82 11.56 -14.79
CA MET A 395 3.24 12.92 -14.49
C MET A 395 2.41 13.98 -15.21
N LEU A 396 1.89 13.70 -16.42
CA LEU A 396 0.91 14.56 -17.09
C LEU A 396 -0.35 14.76 -16.24
N TRP A 397 -0.91 13.68 -15.70
CA TRP A 397 -2.10 13.75 -14.83
C TRP A 397 -1.82 14.46 -13.52
N HIS A 398 -0.65 14.20 -12.91
CA HIS A 398 -0.20 14.93 -11.73
C HIS A 398 -0.06 16.43 -11.99
N MET A 399 0.64 16.83 -13.05
CA MET A 399 0.79 18.25 -13.40
C MET A 399 -0.56 18.89 -13.76
N LEU A 400 -1.50 18.16 -14.35
CA LEU A 400 -2.86 18.65 -14.61
C LEU A 400 -3.60 18.93 -13.30
N ARG A 401 -3.48 18.04 -12.30
CA ARG A 401 -4.00 18.27 -10.94
C ARG A 401 -3.39 19.53 -10.32
N ILE A 402 -2.08 19.73 -10.42
CA ILE A 402 -1.40 20.94 -9.89
C ILE A 402 -1.84 22.23 -10.61
N GLU A 403 -2.14 22.16 -11.91
CA GLU A 403 -2.63 23.31 -12.68
C GLU A 403 -4.05 23.71 -12.27
N LEU A 404 -4.90 22.73 -11.92
CA LEU A 404 -6.33 22.92 -11.67
C LEU A 404 -6.70 23.04 -10.18
N GLY A 405 -5.94 22.40 -9.31
CA GLY A 405 -6.34 22.06 -7.94
C GLY A 405 -7.23 20.82 -7.87
N ASP A 406 -7.31 20.22 -6.67
CA ASP A 406 -7.95 18.91 -6.44
C ASP A 406 -9.43 18.90 -6.78
N GLU A 407 -10.18 19.95 -6.43
CA GLU A 407 -11.64 20.02 -6.64
C GLU A 407 -12.00 19.89 -8.12
N LEU A 408 -11.37 20.70 -8.99
CA LEU A 408 -11.63 20.68 -10.43
C LEU A 408 -11.05 19.44 -11.11
N PHE A 409 -9.94 18.91 -10.61
CA PHE A 409 -9.37 17.66 -11.12
C PHE A 409 -10.34 16.50 -10.88
N VAL A 410 -10.81 16.32 -9.64
CA VAL A 410 -11.77 15.26 -9.29
C VAL A 410 -13.10 15.44 -10.04
N GLU A 411 -13.64 16.66 -10.08
CA GLU A 411 -14.87 16.92 -10.85
C GLU A 411 -14.70 16.56 -12.34
N GLY A 412 -13.53 16.87 -12.92
CA GLY A 412 -13.21 16.52 -14.30
C GLY A 412 -13.13 15.01 -14.54
N LEU A 413 -12.55 14.24 -13.61
CA LEU A 413 -12.55 12.78 -13.69
C LEU A 413 -13.97 12.21 -13.65
N GLN A 414 -14.81 12.72 -12.74
CA GLN A 414 -16.21 12.29 -12.62
C GLN A 414 -17.02 12.61 -13.89
N ILE A 415 -16.83 13.80 -14.48
CA ILE A 415 -17.48 14.19 -15.74
C ILE A 415 -16.97 13.31 -16.89
N LEU A 416 -15.65 13.08 -16.97
CA LEU A 416 -15.04 12.24 -17.99
C LEU A 416 -15.64 10.83 -17.94
N TYR A 417 -15.70 10.22 -16.76
CA TYR A 417 -16.30 8.90 -16.59
C TYR A 417 -17.79 8.91 -16.95
N ARG A 418 -18.58 9.83 -16.40
CA ARG A 418 -20.03 9.90 -16.62
C ARG A 418 -20.41 10.08 -18.09
N ASP A 419 -19.74 10.98 -18.80
CA ASP A 419 -20.15 11.41 -20.15
C ASP A 419 -19.60 10.50 -21.25
N TYR A 420 -18.47 9.82 -20.99
CA TYR A 420 -17.78 8.93 -21.93
C TYR A 420 -17.80 7.45 -21.53
N LYS A 421 -18.58 7.06 -20.52
CA LYS A 421 -18.81 5.66 -20.16
C LYS A 421 -19.19 4.83 -21.40
N TYR A 422 -18.42 3.78 -21.63
CA TYR A 422 -18.47 2.85 -22.77
C TYR A 422 -18.21 3.46 -24.15
N LYS A 423 -17.41 4.53 -24.20
CA LYS A 423 -16.98 5.19 -25.45
C LYS A 423 -15.46 5.33 -25.49
N ARG A 424 -14.92 5.54 -26.70
CA ARG A 424 -13.51 5.92 -26.89
C ARG A 424 -13.31 7.42 -26.64
N VAL A 425 -12.15 7.76 -26.09
CA VAL A 425 -11.76 9.13 -25.75
C VAL A 425 -10.30 9.37 -26.14
N SER A 426 -10.03 10.49 -26.81
CA SER A 426 -8.67 10.94 -27.12
C SER A 426 -8.13 11.92 -26.05
N PHE A 427 -6.81 12.14 -26.03
CA PHE A 427 -6.21 13.25 -25.27
C PHE A 427 -6.81 14.62 -25.63
N THR A 428 -7.27 14.81 -26.86
CA THR A 428 -7.89 16.08 -27.30
C THR A 428 -9.25 16.29 -26.64
N ASP A 429 -10.06 15.23 -26.52
CA ASP A 429 -11.36 15.29 -25.86
C ASP A 429 -11.20 15.61 -24.36
N ILE A 430 -10.20 15.00 -23.72
CA ILE A 430 -9.83 15.28 -22.32
C ILE A 430 -9.39 16.74 -22.17
N ALA A 431 -8.51 17.23 -23.04
CA ALA A 431 -8.06 18.61 -23.02
C ALA A 431 -9.23 19.60 -23.16
N ASN A 432 -10.17 19.31 -24.05
CA ASN A 432 -11.37 20.14 -24.26
C ASN A 432 -12.29 20.12 -23.03
N LEU A 433 -12.52 18.95 -22.43
CA LEU A 433 -13.33 18.79 -21.21
C LEU A 433 -12.77 19.66 -20.09
N TYR A 434 -11.49 19.49 -19.76
CA TYR A 434 -10.87 20.25 -18.67
C TYR A 434 -10.73 21.73 -18.99
N SER A 435 -10.57 22.10 -20.26
CA SER A 435 -10.57 23.52 -20.66
C SER A 435 -11.93 24.17 -20.44
N GLN A 436 -13.00 23.45 -20.75
CA GLN A 436 -14.36 23.92 -20.52
C GLN A 436 -14.68 24.01 -19.03
N LEU A 437 -14.26 23.02 -18.24
CA LEU A 437 -14.51 22.95 -16.80
C LEU A 437 -13.79 24.08 -16.06
N SER A 438 -12.50 24.28 -16.35
CA SER A 438 -11.66 25.29 -15.69
C SER A 438 -11.84 26.71 -16.23
N GLY A 439 -12.33 26.85 -17.47
CA GLY A 439 -12.35 28.12 -18.20
C GLY A 439 -10.97 28.57 -18.72
N VAL A 440 -9.95 27.72 -18.62
CA VAL A 440 -8.57 27.96 -19.12
C VAL A 440 -8.33 27.09 -20.34
N ASP A 441 -7.72 27.63 -21.40
CA ASP A 441 -7.35 26.83 -22.58
C ASP A 441 -6.13 25.93 -22.26
N LEU A 442 -6.38 24.63 -22.05
CA LEU A 442 -5.38 23.61 -21.79
C LEU A 442 -4.83 22.95 -23.05
N GLY A 443 -5.28 23.34 -24.24
CA GLY A 443 -4.74 22.84 -25.51
C GLY A 443 -3.20 22.95 -25.59
N PRO A 444 -2.59 24.10 -25.24
CA PRO A 444 -1.14 24.24 -25.17
C PRO A 444 -0.45 23.34 -24.13
N PHE A 445 -1.10 23.08 -22.99
CA PHE A 445 -0.60 22.19 -21.95
C PHE A 445 -0.53 20.75 -22.45
N PHE A 446 -1.64 20.23 -23.00
CA PHE A 446 -1.65 18.88 -23.55
C PHE A 446 -0.71 18.74 -24.74
N TYR A 447 -0.69 19.70 -25.66
CA TYR A 447 0.18 19.63 -26.85
C TYR A 447 1.66 19.44 -26.48
N GLN A 448 2.16 20.19 -25.48
CA GLN A 448 3.58 20.11 -25.15
C GLN A 448 3.98 18.78 -24.50
N TRP A 449 3.05 18.08 -23.85
CA TRP A 449 3.34 16.82 -23.15
C TRP A 449 2.96 15.59 -23.98
N VAL A 450 1.90 15.68 -24.77
CA VAL A 450 1.37 14.56 -25.56
C VAL A 450 2.08 14.44 -26.91
N ASN A 451 2.39 15.57 -27.58
CA ASN A 451 2.90 15.55 -28.95
C ASN A 451 4.42 15.79 -29.06
N ARG A 452 5.08 16.31 -28.02
CA ARG A 452 6.54 16.53 -28.04
C ARG A 452 7.29 15.37 -27.39
N ILE A 453 8.42 15.02 -27.98
CA ILE A 453 9.48 14.25 -27.32
C ILE A 453 10.29 15.15 -26.38
N GLY A 454 11.05 14.55 -25.48
CA GLY A 454 11.95 15.19 -24.52
C GLY A 454 11.26 15.68 -23.25
N ALA A 455 12.09 16.16 -22.33
CA ALA A 455 11.71 16.80 -21.08
C ALA A 455 12.51 18.12 -20.89
N PRO A 456 12.01 19.09 -20.13
CA PRO A 456 12.79 20.27 -19.76
C PRO A 456 13.99 19.89 -18.87
N GLU A 457 15.08 20.62 -19.04
CA GLU A 457 16.23 20.59 -18.13
C GLU A 457 16.26 21.94 -17.41
N LEU A 458 16.30 21.93 -16.08
CA LEU A 458 16.19 23.13 -15.26
C LEU A 458 17.47 23.37 -14.47
N SER A 459 17.83 24.64 -14.29
CA SER A 459 18.87 25.07 -13.35
C SER A 459 18.45 26.36 -12.65
N VAL A 460 18.92 26.55 -11.41
CA VAL A 460 18.66 27.75 -10.63
C VAL A 460 19.96 28.45 -10.24
N VAL A 461 19.95 29.78 -10.29
CA VAL A 461 21.01 30.63 -9.73
C VAL A 461 20.36 31.70 -8.87
N VAL A 462 20.86 31.89 -7.65
CA VAL A 462 20.40 32.94 -6.75
C VAL A 462 21.51 33.95 -6.55
N GLU A 463 21.18 35.23 -6.76
CA GLU A 463 22.10 36.36 -6.59
C GLU A 463 21.49 37.41 -5.67
N GLU A 464 22.32 38.06 -4.85
CA GLU A 464 21.90 39.25 -4.12
C GLU A 464 21.52 40.38 -5.10
N ALA A 465 20.37 40.98 -4.88
CA ALA A 465 19.87 42.15 -5.58
C ALA A 465 19.73 43.34 -4.62
N ASN A 466 19.52 44.54 -5.18
CA ASN A 466 19.42 45.76 -4.38
C ASN A 466 18.27 45.69 -3.36
N ASN A 467 18.47 46.31 -2.19
CA ASN A 467 17.49 46.44 -1.09
C ASN A 467 17.21 45.15 -0.30
N ASN A 468 18.22 44.32 -0.03
CA ASN A 468 18.08 43.07 0.73
C ASN A 468 17.08 42.11 0.06
N GLN A 469 17.20 41.93 -1.26
CA GLN A 469 16.34 41.03 -2.04
C GLN A 469 17.20 39.99 -2.74
N ALA A 470 16.70 38.78 -2.90
CA ALA A 470 17.31 37.75 -3.72
C ALA A 470 16.71 37.79 -5.12
N ARG A 471 17.54 37.78 -6.17
CA ARG A 471 17.09 37.46 -7.53
C ARG A 471 17.33 35.98 -7.77
N ILE A 472 16.24 35.24 -7.97
CA ILE A 472 16.27 33.82 -8.30
C ILE A 472 16.06 33.70 -9.81
N MET A 473 17.09 33.23 -10.52
CA MET A 473 17.11 33.06 -11.97
C MET A 473 16.94 31.58 -12.31
N PHE A 474 15.95 31.27 -13.14
CA PHE A 474 15.69 29.93 -13.66
C PHE A 474 16.11 29.88 -15.13
N ALA A 475 16.80 28.82 -15.52
CA ALA A 475 17.13 28.55 -16.91
C ALA A 475 16.60 27.18 -17.36
N GLN A 476 15.99 27.16 -18.54
CA GLN A 476 15.62 25.94 -19.26
C GLN A 476 16.72 25.61 -20.27
N THR A 477 17.60 24.65 -19.97
CA THR A 477 18.86 24.42 -20.70
C THR A 477 18.76 23.47 -21.88
N GLN A 478 17.65 22.74 -22.03
CA GLN A 478 17.44 21.78 -23.12
C GLN A 478 17.52 22.46 -24.50
N PHE A 479 17.87 21.70 -25.55
CA PHE A 479 18.05 22.26 -26.90
C PHE A 479 16.76 22.81 -27.55
N GLY A 480 15.61 22.16 -27.32
CA GLY A 480 14.32 22.53 -27.93
C GLY A 480 13.67 23.79 -27.35
N ASP A 481 12.48 24.13 -27.83
CA ASP A 481 11.70 25.28 -27.33
C ASP A 481 11.42 25.16 -25.82
N PRO A 482 11.32 26.29 -25.09
CA PRO A 482 10.98 26.25 -23.67
C PRO A 482 9.60 25.61 -23.46
N TYR A 483 9.46 24.91 -22.35
CA TYR A 483 8.19 24.41 -21.85
C TYR A 483 7.51 25.51 -21.03
N ARG A 484 6.17 25.47 -20.99
CA ARG A 484 5.40 26.23 -20.01
C ARG A 484 5.27 25.38 -18.77
N LEU A 485 5.84 25.83 -17.67
CA LEU A 485 5.94 25.08 -16.42
C LEU A 485 5.37 25.92 -15.28
N LYS A 486 4.73 25.26 -14.32
CA LYS A 486 4.38 25.79 -13.02
C LYS A 486 5.25 25.03 -12.02
N VAL A 487 6.25 25.69 -11.46
CA VAL A 487 7.32 25.05 -10.67
C VAL A 487 7.21 25.50 -9.21
N PRO A 488 7.02 24.59 -8.25
CA PRO A 488 7.02 24.96 -6.84
C PRO A 488 8.44 25.32 -6.38
N VAL A 489 8.57 26.39 -5.61
CA VAL A 489 9.86 26.89 -5.10
C VAL A 489 9.73 27.14 -3.61
N ALA A 490 10.52 26.41 -2.82
CA ALA A 490 10.58 26.53 -1.36
C ALA A 490 11.75 27.45 -0.95
N LEU A 491 11.45 28.47 -0.15
CA LEU A 491 12.40 29.42 0.41
C LEU A 491 12.55 29.16 1.91
N TYR A 492 13.77 28.89 2.36
CA TYR A 492 14.07 28.67 3.78
C TYR A 492 14.66 29.95 4.37
N TYR A 493 14.02 30.48 5.41
CA TYR A 493 14.50 31.64 6.14
C TYR A 493 14.98 31.25 7.54
N GLU A 494 15.95 32.00 8.07
CA GLU A 494 16.41 31.83 9.44
C GLU A 494 15.26 32.03 10.46
N ASP A 495 15.22 31.15 11.46
CA ASP A 495 14.24 31.14 12.56
C ASP A 495 12.76 30.91 12.14
N GLU A 496 12.48 30.56 10.87
CA GLU A 496 11.18 30.05 10.44
C GLU A 496 11.11 28.51 10.59
N PRO A 497 10.02 27.96 11.17
CA PRO A 497 9.90 26.52 11.41
C PRO A 497 9.60 25.70 10.14
N GLU A 498 9.07 26.35 9.09
CA GLU A 498 8.68 25.74 7.81
C GLU A 498 9.08 26.67 6.66
N PRO A 499 9.40 26.15 5.46
CA PRO A 499 9.75 26.98 4.31
C PRO A 499 8.52 27.64 3.69
N GLN A 500 8.73 28.79 3.05
CA GLN A 500 7.71 29.46 2.25
C GLN A 500 7.69 28.91 0.82
N ILE A 501 6.55 28.38 0.37
CA ILE A 501 6.43 27.70 -0.92
C ILE A 501 5.64 28.57 -1.91
N TYR A 502 6.18 28.76 -3.11
CA TYR A 502 5.59 29.57 -4.18
C TYR A 502 5.54 28.82 -5.51
N ASP A 503 4.42 28.91 -6.22
CA ASP A 503 4.32 28.43 -7.60
C ASP A 503 4.86 29.49 -8.57
N VAL A 504 5.97 29.17 -9.24
CA VAL A 504 6.60 30.04 -10.24
C VAL A 504 6.26 29.56 -11.65
N SER A 505 5.60 30.42 -12.43
CA SER A 505 5.34 30.15 -13.85
C SER A 505 6.58 30.46 -14.69
N LEU A 506 7.10 29.46 -15.40
CA LEU A 506 8.21 29.59 -16.34
C LEU A 506 7.71 29.37 -17.77
N SER A 507 7.97 30.32 -18.66
CA SER A 507 7.56 30.22 -20.08
C SER A 507 8.69 30.54 -21.06
N GLN A 508 9.83 31.01 -20.55
CA GLN A 508 10.99 31.41 -21.32
C GLN A 508 12.22 30.56 -20.98
N LYS A 509 13.25 30.66 -21.83
CA LYS A 509 14.53 29.99 -21.60
C LYS A 509 15.27 30.50 -20.37
N LEU A 510 15.06 31.77 -20.02
CA LEU A 510 15.63 32.41 -18.84
C LEU A 510 14.56 33.31 -18.25
N GLU A 511 14.25 33.12 -16.97
CA GLU A 511 13.21 33.87 -16.27
C GLU A 511 13.67 34.13 -14.83
N GLY A 512 13.28 35.26 -14.25
CA GLY A 512 13.78 35.69 -12.94
C GLY A 512 12.67 36.20 -12.05
N VAL A 513 12.68 35.77 -10.78
CA VAL A 513 11.77 36.25 -9.74
C VAL A 513 12.56 36.89 -8.60
N MET A 514 11.87 37.68 -7.78
CA MET A 514 12.46 38.35 -6.62
C MET A 514 11.90 37.71 -5.35
N ALA A 515 12.79 37.36 -4.41
CA ALA A 515 12.45 37.04 -3.04
C ALA A 515 12.94 38.17 -2.12
N GLU A 516 12.21 38.40 -1.02
CA GLU A 516 12.59 39.40 -0.02
C GLU A 516 13.60 38.80 0.98
N ASP A 517 14.23 39.66 1.77
CA ASP A 517 15.07 39.29 2.92
C ASP A 517 16.22 38.32 2.64
N TYR A 518 17.07 38.67 1.66
CA TYR A 518 18.23 37.86 1.27
C TYR A 518 19.19 37.55 2.43
N GLU A 519 19.38 38.50 3.36
CA GLU A 519 20.25 38.33 4.53
C GLU A 519 19.84 37.13 5.40
N ASN A 520 18.55 36.84 5.53
CA ASN A 520 18.04 35.71 6.31
C ASN A 520 17.70 34.48 5.46
N LEU A 521 17.79 34.57 4.13
CA LEU A 521 17.52 33.45 3.22
C LEU A 521 18.64 32.42 3.30
N GLN A 522 18.33 31.24 3.85
CA GLN A 522 19.26 30.14 4.06
C GLN A 522 19.40 29.25 2.81
N ALA A 523 18.28 28.97 2.13
CA ALA A 523 18.27 28.15 0.93
C ALA A 523 17.04 28.38 0.04
N VAL A 524 17.20 27.99 -1.22
CA VAL A 524 16.13 27.89 -2.23
C VAL A 524 16.13 26.47 -2.77
N LEU A 525 15.00 25.79 -2.69
CA LEU A 525 14.74 24.52 -3.39
C LEU A 525 13.73 24.74 -4.50
N VAL A 526 14.03 24.25 -5.68
CA VAL A 526 13.16 24.29 -6.85
C VAL A 526 12.65 22.88 -7.12
N ASP A 527 11.34 22.75 -7.31
CA ASP A 527 10.65 21.48 -7.48
C ASP A 527 10.90 20.46 -6.35
N PRO A 528 10.78 20.85 -5.06
CA PRO A 528 11.14 19.99 -3.92
C PRO A 528 10.30 18.71 -3.82
N PHE A 529 9.11 18.70 -4.42
CA PHE A 529 8.19 17.56 -4.43
C PHE A 529 8.22 16.74 -5.72
N PHE A 530 9.11 17.07 -6.66
CA PHE A 530 9.17 16.47 -7.99
C PHE A 530 7.82 16.51 -8.72
N ASP A 531 7.13 17.66 -8.66
CA ASP A 531 5.82 17.87 -9.26
C ASP A 531 5.90 18.08 -10.79
N VAL A 532 7.08 18.44 -11.29
CA VAL A 532 7.29 18.79 -12.70
C VAL A 532 7.91 17.62 -13.47
N PHE A 533 7.31 17.21 -14.58
CA PHE A 533 7.98 16.29 -15.51
C PHE A 533 9.18 16.98 -16.15
N ARG A 534 10.37 16.63 -15.68
CA ARG A 534 11.66 17.17 -16.12
C ARG A 534 12.72 16.09 -16.19
N GLN A 535 13.78 16.36 -16.92
CA GLN A 535 14.96 15.53 -16.88
C GLN A 535 15.70 15.82 -15.57
N LEU A 536 15.88 14.78 -14.74
CA LEU A 536 16.71 14.92 -13.54
C LEU A 536 18.17 15.09 -13.93
N ASP A 537 18.87 15.93 -13.16
CA ASP A 537 20.32 16.00 -13.24
C ASP A 537 20.97 14.74 -12.64
N ARG A 538 22.21 14.45 -13.04
CA ARG A 538 23.00 13.34 -12.50
C ARG A 538 23.43 13.56 -11.05
N GLU A 539 23.38 14.79 -10.56
CA GLU A 539 23.57 15.08 -9.14
C GLU A 539 22.30 14.85 -8.31
N GLU A 540 21.11 14.80 -8.93
CA GLU A 540 19.82 14.47 -8.28
C GLU A 540 19.49 12.98 -8.32
N THR A 541 20.18 12.23 -9.19
CA THR A 541 20.05 10.78 -9.34
C THR A 541 21.35 10.12 -8.88
N PRO A 542 21.36 9.38 -7.77
CA PRO A 542 22.55 8.66 -7.36
C PRO A 542 22.87 7.54 -8.37
N PRO A 543 24.15 7.15 -8.54
CA PRO A 543 24.51 6.01 -9.38
C PRO A 543 23.84 4.74 -8.87
N THR A 544 23.28 3.94 -9.78
CA THR A 544 22.62 2.67 -9.44
C THR A 544 23.10 1.53 -10.32
N ILE A 545 22.84 0.30 -9.89
CA ILE A 545 23.11 -0.92 -10.66
C ILE A 545 22.34 -0.92 -12.00
N GLY A 546 21.11 -0.38 -11.98
CA GLY A 546 20.28 -0.27 -13.18
C GLY A 546 20.88 0.68 -14.21
N GLU A 547 21.58 1.73 -13.78
CA GLU A 547 22.31 2.63 -14.68
C GLU A 547 23.45 1.91 -15.42
N LEU A 548 24.14 0.98 -14.75
CA LEU A 548 25.17 0.16 -15.39
C LEU A 548 24.58 -0.81 -16.43
N PHE A 549 23.48 -1.48 -16.11
CA PHE A 549 22.81 -2.39 -17.05
C PHE A 549 22.07 -1.66 -18.19
N GLY A 550 21.60 -0.44 -17.94
CA GLY A 550 20.96 0.42 -18.94
C GLY A 550 21.94 1.19 -19.83
N ALA A 551 23.25 1.09 -19.58
CA ALA A 551 24.26 1.81 -20.35
C ALA A 551 24.32 1.31 -21.81
N ARG A 552 24.46 2.24 -22.76
CA ARG A 552 24.59 1.90 -24.19
C ARG A 552 25.85 1.09 -24.50
N LYS A 553 26.92 1.36 -23.75
CA LYS A 553 28.23 0.71 -23.89
C LYS A 553 28.76 0.36 -22.51
N ILE A 554 29.28 -0.86 -22.38
CA ILE A 554 29.81 -1.36 -21.10
C ILE A 554 31.24 -1.89 -21.31
N ALA A 555 32.15 -1.57 -20.39
CA ALA A 555 33.42 -2.31 -20.24
C ALA A 555 33.41 -3.14 -18.96
N PHE A 556 33.79 -4.40 -19.06
CA PHE A 556 34.05 -5.27 -17.91
C PHE A 556 35.55 -5.38 -17.70
N VAL A 557 36.06 -4.82 -16.62
CA VAL A 557 37.48 -4.84 -16.26
C VAL A 557 37.73 -5.96 -15.26
N LEU A 558 38.42 -7.00 -15.70
CA LEU A 558 38.59 -8.26 -14.98
C LEU A 558 40.01 -8.40 -14.40
N PRO A 559 40.17 -9.07 -13.25
CA PRO A 559 41.47 -9.47 -12.75
C PRO A 559 41.91 -10.77 -13.44
N ARG A 560 43.21 -11.12 -13.33
CA ARG A 560 43.73 -12.39 -13.86
C ARG A 560 43.34 -13.59 -13.00
N SER A 561 43.12 -13.39 -11.71
CA SER A 561 42.58 -14.39 -10.81
C SER A 561 41.16 -14.76 -11.22
N GLN A 562 40.89 -16.06 -11.28
CA GLN A 562 39.55 -16.58 -11.55
C GLN A 562 38.94 -16.06 -12.87
N SER A 563 39.76 -15.68 -13.85
CA SER A 563 39.32 -14.98 -15.07
C SER A 563 38.19 -15.70 -15.81
N GLN A 564 38.23 -17.02 -15.89
CA GLN A 564 37.17 -17.81 -16.54
C GLN A 564 35.79 -17.59 -15.90
N HIS A 565 35.73 -17.46 -14.58
CA HIS A 565 34.50 -17.21 -13.82
C HIS A 565 33.98 -15.78 -14.09
N TRP A 566 34.90 -14.82 -14.09
CA TRP A 566 34.58 -13.42 -14.36
C TRP A 566 34.18 -13.15 -15.81
N GLU A 567 34.83 -13.80 -16.78
CA GLU A 567 34.46 -13.73 -18.20
C GLU A 567 33.03 -14.26 -18.41
N GLN A 568 32.66 -15.38 -17.79
CA GLN A 568 31.31 -15.92 -17.87
C GLN A 568 30.25 -14.94 -17.33
N MET A 569 30.53 -14.30 -16.19
CA MET A 569 29.64 -13.27 -15.64
C MET A 569 29.55 -12.05 -16.56
N ALA A 570 30.68 -11.56 -17.08
CA ALA A 570 30.72 -10.41 -17.99
C ALA A 570 29.96 -10.68 -19.31
N GLU A 571 30.15 -11.86 -19.91
CA GLU A 571 29.42 -12.27 -21.11
C GLU A 571 27.90 -12.34 -20.87
N THR A 572 27.48 -12.76 -19.68
CA THR A 572 26.05 -12.82 -19.33
C THR A 572 25.48 -11.43 -19.09
N PHE A 573 26.18 -10.59 -18.33
CA PHE A 573 25.76 -9.21 -18.07
C PHE A 573 25.79 -8.31 -19.33
N GLY A 574 26.63 -8.63 -20.31
CA GLY A 574 26.72 -7.89 -21.57
C GLY A 574 25.70 -8.31 -22.64
N GLN A 575 24.85 -9.32 -22.40
CA GLN A 575 23.86 -9.75 -23.40
C GLN A 575 22.90 -8.60 -23.74
N GLY A 576 22.70 -8.37 -25.04
CA GLY A 576 21.82 -7.29 -25.54
C GLY A 576 22.47 -5.92 -25.68
N VAL A 577 23.71 -5.72 -25.21
CA VAL A 577 24.40 -4.41 -25.19
C VAL A 577 25.75 -4.46 -25.91
N GLU A 578 26.24 -3.33 -26.43
CA GLU A 578 27.61 -3.24 -26.95
C GLU A 578 28.60 -3.29 -25.77
N PHE A 579 29.35 -4.39 -25.62
CA PHE A 579 30.30 -4.53 -24.51
C PHE A 579 31.71 -4.94 -24.93
N GLU A 580 32.67 -4.68 -24.05
CA GLU A 580 34.07 -5.06 -24.17
C GLU A 580 34.57 -5.67 -22.86
N ILE A 581 35.37 -6.73 -22.95
CA ILE A 581 36.07 -7.33 -21.79
C ILE A 581 37.52 -6.88 -21.85
N LEU A 582 37.99 -6.29 -20.75
CA LEU A 582 39.34 -5.77 -20.58
C LEU A 582 39.99 -6.44 -19.37
N TYR A 583 41.28 -6.72 -19.44
CA TYR A 583 42.03 -7.16 -18.28
C TYR A 583 42.69 -5.98 -17.58
N ALA A 584 42.58 -5.92 -16.25
CA ALA A 584 43.07 -4.80 -15.45
C ALA A 584 44.58 -4.55 -15.62
N ASP A 585 45.38 -5.58 -15.95
CA ASP A 585 46.82 -5.47 -16.19
C ASP A 585 47.20 -5.03 -17.63
N GLU A 586 46.22 -4.89 -18.52
CA GLU A 586 46.40 -4.47 -19.92
C GLU A 586 46.03 -3.01 -20.18
N ILE A 587 45.39 -2.34 -19.22
CA ILE A 587 44.94 -0.95 -19.33
C ILE A 587 45.59 -0.09 -18.23
N GLU A 588 45.91 1.17 -18.58
CA GLU A 588 46.50 2.12 -17.61
C GLU A 588 45.42 2.97 -16.91
N THR A 589 44.28 3.19 -17.57
CA THR A 589 43.17 4.02 -17.09
C THR A 589 41.83 3.39 -17.48
N LEU A 590 40.78 3.69 -16.72
CA LEU A 590 39.42 3.29 -17.09
C LEU A 590 38.97 3.92 -18.42
N PRO A 591 38.22 3.18 -19.26
CA PRO A 591 37.62 3.74 -20.47
C PRO A 591 36.72 4.93 -20.15
N THR A 592 36.81 6.01 -20.93
CA THR A 592 36.09 7.27 -20.63
C THR A 592 34.81 7.46 -21.44
N ASP A 593 34.46 6.52 -22.31
CA ASP A 593 33.35 6.61 -23.27
C ASP A 593 32.25 5.56 -23.04
N LYS A 594 32.30 4.85 -21.90
CA LYS A 594 31.42 3.73 -21.55
C LYS A 594 31.34 3.55 -20.04
N SER A 595 30.21 3.04 -19.56
CA SER A 595 30.09 2.64 -18.15
C SER A 595 30.95 1.41 -17.88
N VAL A 596 31.45 1.28 -16.65
CA VAL A 596 32.50 0.29 -16.35
C VAL A 596 32.10 -0.59 -15.17
N TRP A 597 32.25 -1.91 -15.32
CA TRP A 597 32.19 -2.87 -14.23
C TRP A 597 33.60 -3.31 -13.84
N ILE A 598 33.95 -3.18 -12.56
CA ILE A 598 35.20 -3.65 -11.96
C ILE A 598 34.94 -4.93 -11.18
N PHE A 599 35.48 -6.05 -11.64
CA PHE A 599 35.25 -7.35 -11.02
C PHE A 599 36.40 -7.72 -10.09
N GLY A 600 36.08 -8.27 -8.93
CA GLY A 600 37.06 -8.71 -7.94
C GLY A 600 37.57 -7.58 -7.05
N ARG A 601 37.91 -7.94 -5.82
CA ARG A 601 38.46 -7.02 -4.82
C ARG A 601 39.94 -6.70 -5.09
N GLU A 602 40.64 -7.66 -5.66
CA GLU A 602 42.04 -7.59 -6.04
C GLU A 602 42.31 -6.79 -7.31
N ASN A 603 41.27 -6.22 -7.91
CA ASN A 603 41.36 -5.47 -9.15
C ASN A 603 42.14 -4.17 -8.94
N LEU A 604 43.01 -3.83 -9.89
CA LEU A 604 43.87 -2.65 -9.80
C LEU A 604 43.09 -1.33 -9.77
N PHE A 605 41.85 -1.33 -10.27
CA PHE A 605 40.97 -0.16 -10.31
C PHE A 605 39.92 -0.14 -9.19
N SER A 606 40.00 -1.03 -8.20
CA SER A 606 39.07 -1.00 -7.06
C SER A 606 39.17 0.33 -6.29
N ASP A 607 40.37 0.87 -6.12
CA ASP A 607 40.59 2.16 -5.43
C ASP A 607 39.88 3.33 -6.13
N ASP A 608 39.79 3.32 -7.46
CA ASP A 608 39.05 4.34 -8.22
C ASP A 608 37.55 4.30 -7.91
N VAL A 609 36.99 3.09 -7.75
CA VAL A 609 35.59 2.95 -7.34
C VAL A 609 35.38 3.43 -5.92
N PHE A 610 36.23 3.03 -4.97
CA PHE A 610 36.16 3.51 -3.58
C PHE A 610 36.28 5.04 -3.49
N ALA A 611 37.12 5.66 -4.32
CA ALA A 611 37.18 7.12 -4.42
C ALA A 611 35.87 7.73 -4.92
N SER A 612 35.23 7.11 -5.91
CA SER A 612 33.95 7.58 -6.47
C SER A 612 32.76 7.46 -5.52
N VAL A 613 32.78 6.50 -4.59
CA VAL A 613 31.69 6.28 -3.61
C VAL A 613 31.94 6.89 -2.25
N LYS A 614 33.15 7.40 -2.00
CA LYS A 614 33.52 8.08 -0.76
C LYS A 614 32.61 9.26 -0.39
N PRO A 615 32.13 10.11 -1.33
CA PRO A 615 31.18 11.18 -1.01
C PRO A 615 29.88 10.67 -0.37
N TYR A 616 29.51 9.41 -0.63
CA TYR A 616 28.33 8.77 -0.06
C TYR A 616 28.59 8.10 1.30
N GLY A 617 29.75 8.36 1.92
CA GLY A 617 30.09 7.85 3.25
C GLY A 617 30.58 6.40 3.27
N VAL A 618 31.04 5.87 2.13
CA VAL A 618 31.61 4.51 2.06
C VAL A 618 33.04 4.51 2.62
N GLU A 619 33.29 3.61 3.56
CA GLU A 619 34.63 3.36 4.12
C GLU A 619 35.07 1.92 3.85
N SER A 620 36.32 1.73 3.42
CA SER A 620 36.88 0.39 3.14
C SER A 620 37.89 -0.02 4.21
N SER A 621 37.90 -1.30 4.57
CA SER A 621 38.92 -1.92 5.43
C SER A 621 39.47 -3.20 4.80
N ASP A 622 40.51 -3.78 5.42
CA ASP A 622 41.09 -5.04 4.95
C ASP A 622 40.13 -6.24 5.03
N ASN A 623 39.12 -6.18 5.89
CA ASN A 623 38.23 -7.31 6.18
C ASN A 623 36.77 -7.06 5.77
N GLY A 624 36.44 -5.86 5.28
CA GLY A 624 35.08 -5.49 4.94
C GLY A 624 34.94 -4.06 4.42
N VAL A 625 33.70 -3.68 4.11
CA VAL A 625 33.31 -2.34 3.66
C VAL A 625 32.14 -1.84 4.50
N SER A 626 32.15 -0.57 4.88
CA SER A 626 31.03 0.12 5.50
C SER A 626 30.18 0.76 4.41
N LEU A 627 28.93 0.30 4.26
CA LEU A 627 27.98 0.81 3.27
C LEU A 627 26.89 1.58 4.00
N ALA A 628 26.92 2.91 3.92
CA ALA A 628 25.96 3.81 4.59
C ALA A 628 25.77 3.48 6.09
N GLY A 629 26.87 3.25 6.81
CA GLY A 629 26.86 2.93 8.24
C GLY A 629 26.65 1.45 8.59
N SER A 630 26.40 0.58 7.60
CA SER A 630 26.35 -0.88 7.79
C SER A 630 27.71 -1.53 7.53
N GLU A 631 28.29 -2.15 8.54
CA GLU A 631 29.58 -2.86 8.42
C GLU A 631 29.42 -4.24 7.75
N ILE A 632 29.96 -4.40 6.55
CA ILE A 632 29.88 -5.64 5.77
C ILE A 632 31.24 -6.32 5.74
N ALA A 633 31.35 -7.49 6.39
CA ALA A 633 32.53 -8.33 6.25
C ALA A 633 32.62 -8.92 4.83
N TYR A 634 33.83 -9.14 4.30
CA TYR A 634 33.97 -9.81 3.01
C TYR A 634 33.74 -11.32 3.07
N ILE A 635 34.02 -11.94 4.22
CA ILE A 635 33.93 -13.39 4.36
C ILE A 635 32.50 -13.91 4.14
N ASN A 636 32.37 -14.98 3.34
CA ASN A 636 31.12 -15.63 2.99
C ASN A 636 30.06 -14.69 2.38
N ARG A 637 30.52 -13.64 1.71
CA ARG A 637 29.66 -12.56 1.23
C ARG A 637 29.99 -12.13 -0.19
N THR A 638 28.98 -11.56 -0.85
CA THR A 638 29.13 -10.78 -2.07
C THR A 638 28.77 -9.33 -1.77
N ALA A 639 29.61 -8.39 -2.17
CA ALA A 639 29.37 -6.97 -2.03
C ALA A 639 29.35 -6.30 -3.40
N VAL A 640 28.35 -5.47 -3.66
CA VAL A 640 28.19 -4.70 -4.89
C VAL A 640 28.00 -3.23 -4.53
N MET A 641 28.67 -2.34 -5.25
CA MET A 641 28.45 -0.91 -5.12
C MET A 641 28.65 -0.21 -6.45
N THR A 642 28.03 0.96 -6.59
CA THR A 642 28.08 1.78 -7.81
C THR A 642 28.45 3.20 -7.46
N GLY A 643 29.29 3.82 -8.29
CA GLY A 643 29.73 5.20 -8.17
C GLY A 643 29.62 5.92 -9.50
N ARG A 644 29.82 7.23 -9.49
CA ARG A 644 29.90 8.04 -10.71
C ARG A 644 31.26 7.83 -11.37
N HIS A 645 31.28 7.75 -12.70
CA HIS A 645 32.54 7.57 -13.41
C HIS A 645 33.45 8.81 -13.19
N PRO A 646 34.75 8.65 -12.86
CA PRO A 646 35.60 9.78 -12.45
C PRO A 646 35.82 10.88 -13.51
N THR A 647 35.56 10.59 -14.78
CA THR A 647 35.82 11.52 -15.89
C THR A 647 34.57 12.01 -16.61
N ASP A 648 33.41 11.38 -16.37
CA ASP A 648 32.15 11.73 -17.02
C ASP A 648 30.98 11.43 -16.06
N PRO A 649 30.27 12.45 -15.57
CA PRO A 649 29.16 12.25 -14.64
C PRO A 649 27.94 11.54 -15.27
N GLU A 650 27.86 11.46 -16.60
CA GLU A 650 26.81 10.70 -17.31
C GLU A 650 27.08 9.20 -17.39
N LEU A 651 28.26 8.74 -16.92
CA LEU A 651 28.64 7.34 -16.87
C LEU A 651 28.74 6.86 -15.42
N ALA A 652 28.51 5.55 -15.23
CA ALA A 652 28.61 4.89 -13.94
C ALA A 652 29.80 3.92 -13.89
N VAL A 653 30.33 3.70 -12.69
CA VAL A 653 31.31 2.65 -12.39
C VAL A 653 30.76 1.72 -11.32
N GLY A 654 30.71 0.42 -11.59
CA GLY A 654 30.31 -0.62 -10.66
C GLY A 654 31.50 -1.39 -10.13
N TRP A 655 31.40 -1.88 -8.90
CA TRP A 655 32.34 -2.83 -8.32
C TRP A 655 31.60 -4.01 -7.72
N ILE A 656 32.12 -5.22 -7.96
CA ILE A 656 31.60 -6.45 -7.38
C ILE A 656 32.73 -7.29 -6.81
N HIS A 657 32.55 -7.71 -5.56
CA HIS A 657 33.37 -8.71 -4.89
C HIS A 657 32.52 -9.92 -4.55
N ILE A 658 33.03 -11.11 -4.86
CA ILE A 658 32.47 -12.40 -4.47
C ILE A 658 33.58 -13.15 -3.73
N ASP A 659 33.35 -13.53 -2.47
CA ASP A 659 34.34 -14.28 -1.68
C ASP A 659 34.54 -15.71 -2.22
N ASP A 660 33.44 -16.47 -2.34
CA ASP A 660 33.43 -17.81 -2.96
C ASP A 660 32.62 -17.82 -4.26
N MET A 661 33.28 -18.19 -5.37
CA MET A 661 32.66 -18.26 -6.71
C MET A 661 31.51 -19.27 -6.80
N ILE A 662 31.29 -20.12 -5.80
CA ILE A 662 30.08 -20.94 -5.70
C ILE A 662 28.81 -20.05 -5.75
N ALA A 663 28.86 -18.83 -5.21
CA ALA A 663 27.73 -17.89 -5.23
C ALA A 663 27.49 -17.21 -6.58
N MET A 664 28.45 -17.27 -7.51
CA MET A 664 28.40 -16.52 -8.78
C MET A 664 27.18 -16.84 -9.65
N PRO A 665 26.77 -18.11 -9.86
CA PRO A 665 25.56 -18.39 -10.64
C PRO A 665 24.30 -17.71 -10.07
N GLY A 666 24.14 -17.71 -8.74
CA GLY A 666 23.04 -17.01 -8.09
C GLY A 666 23.15 -15.49 -8.21
N MET A 667 24.36 -14.93 -8.24
CA MET A 667 24.57 -13.50 -8.49
C MET A 667 24.25 -13.10 -9.93
N ILE A 668 24.59 -13.94 -10.91
CA ILE A 668 24.23 -13.72 -12.33
C ILE A 668 22.71 -13.65 -12.47
N GLU A 669 21.99 -14.55 -11.82
CA GLU A 669 20.53 -14.57 -11.83
C GLU A 669 19.93 -13.37 -11.11
N LYS A 670 20.39 -13.06 -9.89
CA LYS A 670 19.73 -12.07 -9.03
C LYS A 670 20.07 -10.63 -9.36
N LEU A 671 21.33 -10.29 -9.65
CA LEU A 671 21.80 -8.90 -9.67
C LEU A 671 21.04 -7.97 -10.64
N PRO A 672 20.64 -8.40 -11.86
CA PRO A 672 19.85 -7.57 -12.77
C PRO A 672 18.50 -7.11 -12.18
N HIS A 673 17.92 -7.87 -11.24
CA HIS A 673 16.66 -7.52 -10.58
C HIS A 673 16.82 -6.44 -9.50
N TYR A 674 18.05 -6.09 -9.12
CA TYR A 674 18.33 -5.10 -8.07
C TYR A 674 18.71 -3.72 -8.67
N GLY A 675 18.26 -3.41 -9.88
CA GLY A 675 18.66 -2.20 -10.61
C GLY A 675 18.37 -0.87 -9.90
N LYS A 676 17.41 -0.80 -8.98
CA LYS A 676 17.13 0.43 -8.22
C LYS A 676 18.19 0.79 -7.19
N TYR A 677 19.00 -0.17 -6.75
CA TYR A 677 19.92 0.02 -5.63
C TYR A 677 21.30 0.52 -6.10
N SER A 678 21.92 1.32 -5.25
CA SER A 678 23.30 1.79 -5.43
C SER A 678 24.32 0.83 -4.84
N TYR A 679 23.96 0.11 -3.77
CA TYR A 679 24.81 -0.87 -3.10
C TYR A 679 24.01 -2.05 -2.54
N LEU A 680 24.66 -3.21 -2.46
CA LEU A 680 24.09 -4.46 -2.01
C LEU A 680 25.13 -5.31 -1.26
N SER A 681 24.63 -6.11 -0.31
CA SER A 681 25.33 -7.25 0.27
C SER A 681 24.47 -8.50 0.14
N PHE A 682 25.12 -9.63 -0.14
CA PHE A 682 24.51 -10.96 -0.11
C PHE A 682 25.34 -11.91 0.75
N VAL A 683 24.68 -12.87 1.41
CA VAL A 683 25.32 -13.88 2.27
C VAL A 683 25.13 -15.27 1.69
N GLY A 684 26.20 -16.07 1.74
CA GLY A 684 26.19 -17.52 1.48
C GLY A 684 26.28 -17.92 0.01
N ASP A 685 26.43 -19.24 -0.21
CA ASP A 685 26.55 -19.91 -1.51
C ASP A 685 25.30 -19.74 -2.39
N GLU A 686 24.12 -19.67 -1.78
CA GLU A 686 22.89 -19.23 -2.42
C GLU A 686 22.63 -17.77 -2.01
N PRO A 687 23.16 -16.79 -2.76
CA PRO A 687 23.31 -15.42 -2.28
C PRO A 687 21.97 -14.83 -1.87
N THR A 688 21.80 -14.56 -0.58
CA THR A 688 20.58 -13.95 -0.01
C THR A 688 20.88 -12.52 0.39
N ASN A 689 20.10 -11.56 -0.12
CA ASN A 689 20.32 -10.14 0.15
C ASN A 689 20.07 -9.84 1.64
N ASP A 690 21.01 -9.18 2.29
CA ASP A 690 20.89 -8.78 3.69
C ASP A 690 21.10 -7.28 3.93
N VAL A 691 21.79 -6.59 3.01
CA VAL A 691 21.88 -5.12 3.00
C VAL A 691 21.62 -4.61 1.59
N SER A 692 20.82 -3.56 1.46
CA SER A 692 20.59 -2.85 0.21
C SER A 692 20.28 -1.39 0.50
N GLY A 693 20.58 -0.51 -0.45
CA GLY A 693 20.20 0.90 -0.34
C GLY A 693 20.61 1.72 -1.55
N ILE A 694 20.26 3.01 -1.48
CA ILE A 694 20.46 4.01 -2.51
C ILE A 694 21.27 5.15 -1.88
N TRP A 695 22.25 5.71 -2.59
CA TRP A 695 23.01 6.83 -2.05
C TRP A 695 22.16 8.10 -1.90
N ALA A 696 22.48 8.92 -0.90
CA ALA A 696 21.93 10.28 -0.83
C ALA A 696 22.49 11.16 -1.96
N SER A 697 21.71 12.14 -2.42
CA SER A 697 22.04 13.07 -3.51
C SER A 697 21.82 14.51 -3.06
N PRO A 698 22.75 15.09 -2.26
CA PRO A 698 22.54 16.38 -1.61
C PRO A 698 22.86 17.60 -2.49
N ASP A 699 23.49 17.41 -3.65
CA ASP A 699 24.04 18.51 -4.46
C ASP A 699 23.18 18.76 -5.72
N SER A 700 21.92 19.20 -5.58
CA SER A 700 21.05 19.43 -6.75
C SER A 700 21.34 20.78 -7.45
N PRO A 701 21.33 20.85 -8.80
CA PRO A 701 21.36 22.13 -9.52
C PRO A 701 20.05 22.92 -9.42
N LEU A 702 19.03 22.34 -8.78
CA LEU A 702 17.78 22.98 -8.38
C LEU A 702 17.77 23.40 -6.91
N GLN A 703 18.94 23.37 -6.29
CA GLN A 703 19.16 23.83 -4.94
C GLN A 703 20.19 24.94 -4.91
N TRP A 704 19.89 25.99 -4.17
CA TRP A 704 20.86 26.99 -3.76
C TRP A 704 20.92 27.01 -2.24
N ILE A 705 22.11 26.88 -1.68
CA ILE A 705 22.38 27.07 -0.26
C ILE A 705 23.21 28.34 -0.11
N ASN A 706 22.84 29.19 0.85
CA ASN A 706 23.58 30.41 1.13
C ASN A 706 25.05 30.09 1.46
N PRO A 707 26.03 30.59 0.70
CA PRO A 707 27.45 30.30 0.94
C PRO A 707 27.96 30.77 2.33
N GLU A 708 27.26 31.69 2.98
CA GLU A 708 27.59 32.23 4.29
C GLU A 708 26.88 31.50 5.45
N LEU A 709 26.14 30.42 5.16
CA LEU A 709 25.35 29.66 6.12
C LEU A 709 26.22 29.09 7.26
N THR A 710 25.84 29.37 8.51
CA THR A 710 26.52 28.85 9.72
C THR A 710 25.72 27.82 10.52
N LYS A 711 24.41 27.69 10.25
CA LYS A 711 23.50 26.75 10.93
C LYS A 711 23.01 25.69 9.92
N PRO A 712 22.78 24.43 10.32
CA PRO A 712 22.17 23.44 9.45
C PRO A 712 20.73 23.84 9.09
N ILE A 713 20.30 23.51 7.87
CA ILE A 713 18.91 23.69 7.41
C ILE A 713 18.08 22.50 7.86
N HIS A 714 16.87 22.75 8.35
CA HIS A 714 15.90 21.72 8.73
C HIS A 714 15.11 21.25 7.50
N TRP A 715 15.71 20.41 6.65
CA TRP A 715 15.07 19.95 5.41
C TRP A 715 13.75 19.21 5.65
N ASP A 716 13.64 18.50 6.77
CA ASP A 716 12.45 17.72 7.18
C ASP A 716 11.24 18.60 7.55
N SER A 717 11.36 19.93 7.48
CA SER A 717 10.26 20.88 7.68
C SER A 717 9.37 21.09 6.45
N LEU A 718 9.65 20.43 5.32
CA LEU A 718 8.78 20.48 4.15
C LEU A 718 7.41 19.87 4.50
N PRO A 719 6.31 20.59 4.27
CA PRO A 719 4.98 20.05 4.53
C PRO A 719 4.71 18.89 3.57
N VAL A 720 4.22 17.77 4.10
CA VAL A 720 3.76 16.64 3.31
C VAL A 720 2.41 17.01 2.69
N PRO A 721 2.25 16.99 1.36
CA PRO A 721 0.96 17.26 0.74
C PRO A 721 -0.08 16.22 1.14
N GLU A 722 -1.31 16.67 1.38
CA GLU A 722 -2.45 15.77 1.65
C GLU A 722 -2.77 14.94 0.39
N PRO A 723 -3.08 13.64 0.55
CA PRO A 723 -3.43 12.78 -0.57
C PRO A 723 -4.79 13.16 -1.15
N ILE A 724 -5.00 12.95 -2.46
CA ILE A 724 -6.27 13.29 -3.12
C ILE A 724 -7.47 12.48 -2.60
N ALA A 725 -7.18 11.30 -2.05
CA ALA A 725 -8.13 10.40 -1.43
C ALA A 725 -7.42 9.58 -0.35
N SER A 726 -8.18 9.08 0.61
CA SER A 726 -7.70 8.20 1.67
C SER A 726 -8.38 6.85 1.57
N LEU A 727 -7.62 5.77 1.70
CA LEU A 727 -8.20 4.42 1.75
C LEU A 727 -9.07 4.30 3.00
N PRO A 728 -10.35 3.89 2.88
CA PRO A 728 -11.21 3.80 4.05
C PRO A 728 -10.61 2.80 5.05
N PRO A 729 -10.71 3.07 6.36
CA PRO A 729 -10.16 2.19 7.38
C PRO A 729 -10.89 0.84 7.36
N LYS A 730 -10.14 -0.28 7.46
CA LYS A 730 -10.73 -1.63 7.43
C LYS A 730 -11.69 -1.87 8.60
N TYR A 731 -11.39 -1.26 9.75
CA TYR A 731 -12.29 -1.17 10.90
C TYR A 731 -12.86 0.25 10.97
N LEU A 732 -14.19 0.39 10.98
CA LEU A 732 -14.79 1.72 10.98
C LEU A 732 -14.62 2.40 12.35
N PRO A 733 -13.97 3.59 12.43
CA PRO A 733 -13.75 4.31 13.69
C PRO A 733 -15.04 4.53 14.49
N GLU A 734 -16.14 4.79 13.79
CA GLU A 734 -17.49 4.98 14.34
C GLU A 734 -17.99 3.75 15.13
N GLN A 735 -17.67 2.54 14.65
CA GLN A 735 -18.09 1.28 15.28
C GLN A 735 -17.31 1.02 16.56
N LEU A 736 -16.00 1.28 16.54
CA LEU A 736 -15.13 1.23 17.72
C LEU A 736 -15.59 2.22 18.79
N LEU A 737 -15.81 3.49 18.43
CA LEU A 737 -16.30 4.52 19.35
C LEU A 737 -17.69 4.23 19.92
N ARG A 738 -18.56 3.57 19.15
CA ARG A 738 -19.88 3.12 19.64
C ARG A 738 -19.74 2.16 20.81
N HIS A 739 -18.79 1.22 20.75
CA HIS A 739 -18.54 0.28 21.83
C HIS A 739 -17.99 0.98 23.07
N SER A 740 -16.97 1.83 22.90
CA SER A 740 -16.39 2.61 24.00
C SER A 740 -17.45 3.49 24.67
N THR A 741 -18.19 4.29 23.89
CA THR A 741 -19.26 5.17 24.39
C THR A 741 -20.31 4.39 25.21
N ARG A 742 -20.64 3.16 24.82
CA ARG A 742 -21.58 2.34 25.58
C ARG A 742 -20.98 1.82 26.89
N LEU A 743 -19.71 1.44 26.89
CA LEU A 743 -19.00 0.93 28.06
C LEU A 743 -18.66 2.04 29.08
N THR A 744 -18.48 3.28 28.62
CA THR A 744 -18.21 4.44 29.48
C THR A 744 -19.46 5.23 29.89
N SER A 745 -20.65 4.79 29.48
CA SER A 745 -21.90 5.50 29.81
C SER A 745 -22.22 5.45 31.31
N ALA A 746 -22.91 6.47 31.82
CA ALA A 746 -23.15 6.63 33.25
C ALA A 746 -23.86 5.44 33.93
N ASP A 747 -24.71 4.68 33.21
CA ASP A 747 -25.36 3.47 33.75
C ASP A 747 -24.42 2.28 33.93
N LYS A 748 -23.16 2.42 33.47
CA LYS A 748 -22.07 1.46 33.70
C LYS A 748 -21.27 1.76 34.97
N GLU A 749 -21.55 2.86 35.68
CA GLU A 749 -21.02 3.14 37.02
C GLU A 749 -19.48 3.01 37.10
N GLY A 750 -18.78 3.39 36.04
CA GLY A 750 -17.32 3.28 35.93
C GLY A 750 -16.79 1.83 35.96
N ARG A 751 -17.67 0.83 35.83
CA ARG A 751 -17.34 -0.61 35.78
C ARG A 751 -16.54 -1.09 37.00
N GLY A 752 -16.77 -0.46 38.15
CA GLY A 752 -16.17 -0.86 39.43
C GLY A 752 -16.57 -2.26 39.88
N LEU A 753 -15.69 -2.94 40.61
CA LEU A 753 -16.02 -4.24 41.20
C LEU A 753 -17.28 -4.19 42.06
N ASN A 754 -18.08 -5.26 41.99
CA ASN A 754 -19.35 -5.40 42.72
C ASN A 754 -20.45 -4.37 42.33
N SER A 755 -20.29 -3.63 41.23
CA SER A 755 -21.32 -2.71 40.71
C SER A 755 -22.35 -3.39 39.79
N GLU A 756 -23.53 -2.78 39.66
CA GLU A 756 -24.51 -3.21 38.64
C GLU A 756 -23.97 -2.90 37.23
N GLY A 757 -23.23 -1.79 37.12
CA GLY A 757 -22.56 -1.36 35.90
C GLY A 757 -21.56 -2.37 35.31
N LEU A 758 -20.76 -3.03 36.14
CA LEU A 758 -19.86 -4.13 35.74
C LEU A 758 -20.66 -5.31 35.16
N HIS A 759 -21.73 -5.74 35.85
CA HIS A 759 -22.58 -6.82 35.37
C HIS A 759 -23.25 -6.48 34.02
N LYS A 760 -23.77 -5.25 33.89
CA LYS A 760 -24.34 -4.75 32.62
C LYS A 760 -23.31 -4.69 31.49
N SER A 761 -22.03 -4.51 31.80
CA SER A 761 -20.96 -4.48 30.80
C SER A 761 -20.64 -5.91 30.32
N ALA A 762 -20.54 -6.88 31.24
CA ALA A 762 -20.38 -8.29 30.89
C ALA A 762 -21.51 -8.80 29.97
N LEU A 763 -22.77 -8.45 30.27
CA LEU A 763 -23.91 -8.81 29.42
C LEU A 763 -23.85 -8.15 28.04
N TYR A 764 -23.46 -6.88 27.98
CA TYR A 764 -23.30 -6.17 26.72
C TYR A 764 -22.25 -6.83 25.81
N ILE A 765 -21.09 -7.17 26.36
CA ILE A 765 -20.01 -7.85 25.64
C ILE A 765 -20.47 -9.24 25.17
N ALA A 766 -21.15 -10.00 26.03
CA ALA A 766 -21.72 -11.30 25.67
C ALA A 766 -22.76 -11.20 24.53
N ASP A 767 -23.55 -10.12 24.50
CA ASP A 767 -24.48 -9.85 23.40
C ASP A 767 -23.74 -9.50 22.11
N GLN A 768 -22.64 -8.75 22.18
CA GLN A 768 -21.80 -8.47 20.99
C GLN A 768 -21.13 -9.74 20.47
N PHE A 769 -20.57 -10.59 21.33
CA PHE A 769 -20.02 -11.89 20.95
C PHE A 769 -21.07 -12.80 20.29
N ARG A 770 -22.31 -12.76 20.78
CA ARG A 770 -23.42 -13.48 20.14
C ARG A 770 -23.78 -12.91 18.78
N ALA A 771 -23.84 -11.58 18.65
CA ALA A 771 -24.13 -10.90 17.39
C ALA A 771 -23.03 -11.12 16.34
N ALA A 772 -21.78 -11.25 16.77
CA ALA A 772 -20.64 -11.63 15.96
C ALA A 772 -20.71 -13.10 15.48
N GLY A 773 -21.58 -13.94 16.03
CA GLY A 773 -21.69 -15.36 15.65
C GLY A 773 -20.67 -16.27 16.31
N LEU A 774 -20.00 -15.82 17.38
CA LEU A 774 -19.09 -16.66 18.17
C LEU A 774 -19.85 -17.84 18.81
N GLN A 775 -19.11 -18.88 19.19
CA GLN A 775 -19.64 -20.01 19.94
C GLN A 775 -19.47 -19.78 21.45
N PRO A 776 -20.51 -19.99 22.28
CA PRO A 776 -20.37 -19.96 23.73
C PRO A 776 -19.70 -21.24 24.24
N LEU A 777 -18.92 -21.14 25.32
CA LEU A 777 -18.27 -22.30 25.93
C LEU A 777 -19.20 -22.91 27.00
N GLY A 778 -19.52 -24.19 26.87
CA GLY A 778 -20.43 -24.86 27.81
C GLY A 778 -21.88 -24.35 27.77
N GLY A 779 -22.27 -23.67 26.68
CA GLY A 779 -23.62 -23.13 26.48
C GLY A 779 -23.87 -21.73 27.05
N THR A 780 -22.85 -21.08 27.61
CA THR A 780 -22.89 -19.70 28.12
C THR A 780 -21.66 -18.91 27.67
N TYR A 781 -21.77 -17.58 27.56
CA TYR A 781 -20.61 -16.71 27.37
C TYR A 781 -19.97 -16.28 28.69
N LEU A 782 -20.62 -16.54 29.84
CA LEU A 782 -20.13 -16.10 31.14
C LEU A 782 -19.46 -17.25 31.91
N GLN A 783 -18.20 -17.06 32.27
CA GLN A 783 -17.47 -17.90 33.23
C GLN A 783 -17.62 -17.28 34.62
N LEU A 784 -18.57 -17.79 35.41
CA LEU A 784 -18.92 -17.27 36.73
C LEU A 784 -18.14 -17.95 37.87
N TRP A 785 -17.65 -17.17 38.81
CA TRP A 785 -17.12 -17.66 40.10
C TRP A 785 -17.40 -16.69 41.24
N ARG A 786 -17.07 -17.11 42.47
CA ARG A 786 -17.12 -16.25 43.66
C ARG A 786 -15.76 -16.15 44.30
N GLU A 787 -15.39 -14.93 44.68
CA GLU A 787 -14.10 -14.59 45.28
C GLU A 787 -14.33 -13.71 46.50
N THR A 788 -13.53 -13.88 47.55
CA THR A 788 -13.57 -13.00 48.72
C THR A 788 -12.43 -12.00 48.63
N LEU A 789 -12.76 -10.73 48.38
CA LEU A 789 -11.79 -9.64 48.22
C LEU A 789 -11.83 -8.68 49.41
N ALA A 790 -10.67 -8.13 49.77
CA ALA A 790 -10.59 -7.04 50.72
C ALA A 790 -11.37 -5.82 50.20
N GLY A 791 -12.08 -5.10 51.07
CA GLY A 791 -12.94 -3.97 50.68
C GLY A 791 -14.32 -4.36 50.11
N TYR A 792 -14.41 -5.46 49.36
CA TYR A 792 -15.64 -5.84 48.64
C TYR A 792 -16.41 -7.02 49.26
N GLY A 793 -15.76 -7.83 50.10
CA GLY A 793 -16.37 -9.04 50.67
C GLY A 793 -16.46 -10.18 49.65
N ASN A 794 -17.44 -11.08 49.81
CA ASN A 794 -17.64 -12.20 48.89
C ASN A 794 -18.52 -11.77 47.72
N ILE A 795 -17.92 -11.63 46.54
CA ILE A 795 -18.58 -11.10 45.34
C ILE A 795 -18.62 -12.15 44.23
N GLU A 796 -19.56 -12.01 43.30
CA GLU A 796 -19.66 -12.85 42.11
C GLU A 796 -19.03 -12.12 40.93
N LEU A 797 -18.08 -12.78 40.25
CA LEU A 797 -17.31 -12.25 39.12
C LEU A 797 -17.57 -13.09 37.88
N ALA A 798 -17.38 -12.48 36.70
CA ALA A 798 -17.60 -13.13 35.42
C ALA A 798 -16.54 -12.73 34.40
N ASN A 799 -15.84 -13.70 33.80
CA ASN A 799 -15.16 -13.45 32.52
C ASN A 799 -16.18 -13.68 31.40
N VAL A 800 -16.05 -12.94 30.29
CA VAL A 800 -16.86 -13.15 29.09
C VAL A 800 -16.03 -13.85 28.03
N VAL A 801 -16.46 -15.02 27.55
CA VAL A 801 -15.67 -15.88 26.66
C VAL A 801 -16.50 -16.28 25.43
N GLY A 802 -16.00 -15.97 24.23
CA GLY A 802 -16.53 -16.43 22.95
C GLY A 802 -15.46 -17.15 22.11
N MET A 803 -15.87 -18.05 21.21
CA MET A 803 -14.93 -18.87 20.43
C MET A 803 -15.24 -18.90 18.93
N ILE A 804 -14.19 -18.84 18.11
CA ILE A 804 -14.20 -19.37 16.73
C ILE A 804 -13.55 -20.76 16.77
N ALA A 805 -14.24 -21.77 16.26
CA ALA A 805 -13.74 -23.14 16.29
C ALA A 805 -12.62 -23.36 15.26
N GLY A 806 -11.61 -24.16 15.61
CA GLY A 806 -10.56 -24.57 14.68
C GLY A 806 -10.99 -25.74 13.79
N ILE A 807 -10.54 -25.76 12.53
CA ILE A 807 -10.85 -26.85 11.59
C ILE A 807 -9.89 -28.05 11.72
N ASN A 808 -8.68 -27.83 12.27
CA ASN A 808 -7.66 -28.86 12.37
C ASN A 808 -7.74 -29.61 13.71
N ARG A 809 -8.16 -30.88 13.63
CA ARG A 809 -8.33 -31.76 14.80
C ARG A 809 -7.06 -31.99 15.61
N THR A 810 -5.85 -31.85 15.04
CA THR A 810 -4.60 -32.10 15.77
C THR A 810 -4.21 -30.95 16.70
N VAL A 811 -4.58 -29.73 16.36
CA VAL A 811 -4.29 -28.51 17.14
C VAL A 811 -5.54 -27.92 17.80
N ASN A 812 -6.68 -28.60 17.71
CA ASN A 812 -7.96 -28.13 18.24
C ASN A 812 -8.01 -27.99 19.78
N ALA A 813 -7.03 -28.54 20.50
CA ALA A 813 -6.90 -28.37 21.96
C ALA A 813 -6.01 -27.19 22.36
N GLN A 814 -5.45 -26.45 21.39
CA GLN A 814 -4.44 -25.42 21.61
C GLN A 814 -4.93 -24.05 21.12
N PRO A 815 -5.83 -23.38 21.86
CA PRO A 815 -6.41 -22.13 21.43
C PRO A 815 -5.39 -20.97 21.44
N VAL A 816 -5.58 -20.00 20.56
CA VAL A 816 -5.00 -18.65 20.68
C VAL A 816 -6.00 -17.76 21.40
N ILE A 817 -5.53 -16.88 22.27
CA ILE A 817 -6.40 -15.97 23.04
C ILE A 817 -6.16 -14.53 22.61
N LEU A 818 -7.23 -13.81 22.33
CA LEU A 818 -7.25 -12.35 22.32
C LEU A 818 -8.01 -11.87 23.57
N GLY A 819 -7.37 -11.04 24.38
CA GLY A 819 -7.88 -10.62 25.68
C GLY A 819 -7.90 -9.11 25.88
N ALA A 820 -8.84 -8.63 26.69
CA ALA A 820 -8.87 -7.28 27.25
C ALA A 820 -9.65 -7.32 28.58
N HIS A 821 -9.32 -6.49 29.57
CA HIS A 821 -10.18 -6.37 30.75
C HIS A 821 -11.32 -5.38 30.51
N TYR A 822 -12.44 -5.58 31.19
CA TYR A 822 -13.62 -4.73 31.05
C TYR A 822 -14.04 -4.04 32.34
N ASP A 823 -13.41 -4.34 33.48
CA ASP A 823 -13.54 -3.56 34.71
C ASP A 823 -12.68 -2.29 34.68
N HIS A 824 -13.04 -1.32 35.53
CA HIS A 824 -12.28 -0.12 35.81
C HIS A 824 -12.57 0.36 37.25
N LEU A 825 -12.12 1.55 37.65
CA LEU A 825 -12.13 2.04 39.03
C LEU A 825 -13.52 2.30 39.65
N GLY A 826 -14.57 2.49 38.84
CA GLY A 826 -15.93 2.70 39.35
C GLY A 826 -16.27 4.14 39.72
N ILE A 827 -16.86 4.34 40.90
CA ILE A 827 -17.31 5.64 41.40
C ILE A 827 -16.50 6.01 42.63
N ASP A 828 -15.97 7.22 42.65
CA ASP A 828 -15.31 7.78 43.81
C ASP A 828 -16.27 7.80 45.03
N PRO A 829 -15.93 7.15 46.15
CA PRO A 829 -16.78 7.13 47.33
C PRO A 829 -16.87 8.50 48.05
N GLU A 830 -15.90 9.39 47.86
CA GLU A 830 -15.84 10.71 48.48
C GLU A 830 -16.46 11.81 47.61
N THR A 831 -16.11 11.85 46.32
CA THR A 831 -16.55 12.89 45.39
C THR A 831 -17.84 12.52 44.65
N GLY A 832 -18.11 11.23 44.50
CA GLY A 832 -19.21 10.70 43.68
C GLY A 832 -18.97 10.81 42.18
N GLU A 833 -17.76 11.18 41.75
CA GLU A 833 -17.39 11.23 40.34
C GLU A 833 -17.23 9.82 39.77
N ILE A 834 -17.56 9.66 38.49
CA ILE A 834 -17.45 8.38 37.78
C ILE A 834 -16.12 8.38 37.04
N TYR A 835 -15.34 7.32 37.19
CA TYR A 835 -14.17 7.05 36.37
C TYR A 835 -14.62 6.23 35.16
N PRO A 836 -14.72 6.82 33.95
CA PRO A 836 -15.36 6.14 32.84
C PRO A 836 -14.47 5.05 32.23
N GLY A 837 -13.15 5.25 32.20
CA GLY A 837 -12.16 4.29 31.69
C GLY A 837 -12.21 4.10 30.17
N ALA A 838 -12.32 5.19 29.42
CA ALA A 838 -12.41 5.11 27.97
C ALA A 838 -11.18 4.43 27.36
N ASP A 839 -9.99 4.91 27.66
CA ASP A 839 -8.77 4.26 27.20
C ASP A 839 -8.47 3.01 28.04
N ASP A 840 -8.77 3.04 29.34
CA ASP A 840 -8.53 1.96 30.29
C ASP A 840 -9.86 1.37 30.87
N ASN A 841 -10.46 0.37 30.26
CA ASN A 841 -10.05 -0.28 29.03
C ASN A 841 -11.23 -0.51 28.08
N ALA A 842 -12.12 0.50 27.97
CA ALA A 842 -13.20 0.43 26.98
C ALA A 842 -12.63 0.36 25.55
N SER A 843 -11.47 0.95 25.29
CA SER A 843 -10.75 0.90 24.01
C SER A 843 -10.37 -0.54 23.62
N GLY A 844 -9.70 -1.29 24.49
CA GLY A 844 -9.29 -2.67 24.24
C GLY A 844 -10.47 -3.62 24.06
N VAL A 845 -11.53 -3.44 24.84
CA VAL A 845 -12.78 -4.21 24.66
C VAL A 845 -13.47 -3.89 23.33
N SER A 846 -13.40 -2.64 22.87
CA SER A 846 -13.97 -2.24 21.58
C SER A 846 -13.23 -2.91 20.41
N VAL A 847 -11.89 -2.89 20.44
CA VAL A 847 -11.04 -3.59 19.46
C VAL A 847 -11.31 -5.10 19.52
N LEU A 848 -11.37 -5.70 20.72
CA LEU A 848 -11.69 -7.11 20.92
C LEU A 848 -13.01 -7.52 20.24
N ILE A 849 -14.07 -6.71 20.40
CA ILE A 849 -15.39 -6.97 19.83
C ILE A 849 -15.37 -6.90 18.30
N GLU A 850 -14.78 -5.85 17.73
CA GLU A 850 -14.79 -5.64 16.28
C GLU A 850 -13.89 -6.65 15.55
N VAL A 851 -12.70 -6.96 16.10
CA VAL A 851 -11.84 -8.03 15.56
C VAL A 851 -12.56 -9.38 15.61
N ALA A 852 -13.27 -9.68 16.70
CA ALA A 852 -14.03 -10.93 16.80
C ALA A 852 -15.16 -11.02 15.77
N ALA A 853 -15.88 -9.92 15.53
CA ALA A 853 -16.93 -9.84 14.52
C ALA A 853 -16.41 -9.98 13.08
N LYS A 854 -15.23 -9.44 12.80
CA LYS A 854 -14.59 -9.57 11.47
C LYS A 854 -14.09 -10.99 11.23
N LEU A 855 -13.29 -11.53 12.15
CA LEU A 855 -12.68 -12.86 12.00
C LEU A 855 -13.72 -13.98 11.95
N SER A 856 -14.83 -13.88 12.69
CA SER A 856 -15.88 -14.91 12.69
C SER A 856 -16.57 -15.09 11.33
N ARG A 857 -16.54 -14.05 10.48
CA ARG A 857 -17.16 -14.04 9.15
C ARG A 857 -16.18 -14.40 8.04
N THR A 858 -14.94 -13.98 8.18
CA THR A 858 -13.96 -13.96 7.08
C THR A 858 -12.86 -15.00 7.23
N PHE A 859 -12.68 -15.59 8.41
CA PHE A 859 -11.53 -16.44 8.69
C PHE A 859 -11.92 -17.81 9.26
N SER A 860 -11.34 -18.86 8.68
CA SER A 860 -11.44 -20.24 9.15
C SER A 860 -10.09 -20.69 9.73
N PRO A 861 -9.89 -20.61 11.06
CA PRO A 861 -8.59 -20.88 11.67
C PRO A 861 -8.29 -22.38 11.78
N GLN A 862 -7.00 -22.77 11.75
CA GLN A 862 -6.61 -24.16 12.01
C GLN A 862 -6.87 -24.56 13.46
N ARG A 863 -6.52 -23.70 14.42
CA ARG A 863 -6.76 -23.87 15.86
C ARG A 863 -7.84 -22.91 16.38
N PRO A 864 -8.53 -23.20 17.48
CA PRO A 864 -9.55 -22.29 18.00
C PRO A 864 -8.98 -20.93 18.38
N ILE A 865 -9.81 -19.90 18.22
CA ILE A 865 -9.55 -18.56 18.76
C ILE A 865 -10.55 -18.33 19.89
N LEU A 866 -10.06 -17.94 21.06
CA LEU A 866 -10.88 -17.51 22.19
C LEU A 866 -10.76 -16.00 22.35
N PHE A 867 -11.90 -15.32 22.40
CA PHE A 867 -12.01 -13.90 22.74
C PHE A 867 -12.45 -13.82 24.18
N VAL A 868 -11.65 -13.16 25.02
CA VAL A 868 -11.88 -13.14 26.47
C VAL A 868 -11.89 -11.71 27.00
N ALA A 869 -13.01 -11.29 27.56
CA ALA A 869 -13.09 -10.07 28.35
C ALA A 869 -12.91 -10.43 29.84
N PHE A 870 -11.83 -9.98 30.46
CA PHE A 870 -11.48 -10.27 31.86
C PHE A 870 -12.09 -9.26 32.83
N THR A 871 -12.34 -9.69 34.06
CA THR A 871 -12.75 -8.81 35.17
C THR A 871 -11.74 -8.86 36.32
N GLY A 872 -11.60 -7.77 37.05
CA GLY A 872 -10.76 -7.68 38.24
C GLY A 872 -9.27 -7.53 37.91
N GLU A 873 -8.94 -6.93 36.77
CA GLU A 873 -7.57 -6.55 36.43
C GLU A 873 -7.06 -5.53 37.46
N GLU A 874 -7.83 -4.46 37.67
CA GLU A 874 -7.53 -3.32 38.54
C GLU A 874 -7.32 -3.72 40.01
N SER A 875 -7.86 -4.87 40.39
CA SER A 875 -7.78 -5.47 41.73
C SER A 875 -6.82 -6.65 41.82
N GLY A 876 -5.89 -6.78 40.86
CA GLY A 876 -4.78 -7.74 40.90
C GLY A 876 -4.92 -8.95 39.96
N LEU A 877 -5.39 -8.72 38.72
CA LEU A 877 -5.47 -9.73 37.65
C LEU A 877 -6.35 -10.95 37.97
N ILE A 878 -7.39 -10.76 38.79
CA ILE A 878 -8.15 -11.87 39.39
C ILE A 878 -8.83 -12.71 38.29
N GLY A 879 -9.40 -12.06 37.27
CA GLY A 879 -10.10 -12.74 36.18
C GLY A 879 -9.19 -13.56 35.29
N SER A 880 -8.05 -13.00 34.84
CA SER A 880 -7.09 -13.74 34.01
C SER A 880 -6.41 -14.87 34.78
N GLN A 881 -6.06 -14.68 36.06
CA GLN A 881 -5.57 -15.76 36.91
C GLN A 881 -6.59 -16.89 37.05
N HIS A 882 -7.86 -16.55 37.29
CA HIS A 882 -8.94 -17.54 37.37
C HIS A 882 -9.08 -18.31 36.05
N PHE A 883 -9.02 -17.61 34.91
CA PHE A 883 -9.14 -18.20 33.59
C PHE A 883 -8.00 -19.18 33.30
N VAL A 884 -6.75 -18.83 33.57
CA VAL A 884 -5.58 -19.70 33.34
C VAL A 884 -5.66 -20.97 34.21
N GLN A 885 -6.14 -20.84 35.44
CA GLN A 885 -6.30 -21.98 36.36
C GLN A 885 -7.51 -22.86 36.04
N ASN A 886 -8.59 -22.26 35.54
CA ASN A 886 -9.87 -22.91 35.29
C ASN A 886 -10.42 -22.61 33.89
N PRO A 887 -9.67 -22.91 32.81
CA PRO A 887 -10.09 -22.52 31.45
C PRO A 887 -11.43 -23.16 31.07
N SER A 888 -12.24 -22.39 30.35
CA SER A 888 -13.58 -22.80 29.94
C SER A 888 -13.55 -23.82 28.79
N GLY A 889 -14.67 -24.49 28.50
CA GLY A 889 -14.83 -25.31 27.27
C GLY A 889 -14.03 -26.61 27.18
N GLY A 890 -13.39 -27.06 28.25
CA GLY A 890 -12.63 -28.32 28.28
C GLY A 890 -11.18 -28.21 27.79
N PHE A 891 -10.69 -26.97 27.60
CA PHE A 891 -9.27 -26.69 27.40
C PHE A 891 -8.49 -26.88 28.72
N ALA A 892 -7.16 -26.95 28.64
CA ALA A 892 -6.27 -26.90 29.79
C ALA A 892 -5.31 -25.72 29.64
N GLY A 893 -4.98 -25.02 30.73
CA GLY A 893 -4.24 -23.75 30.65
C GLY A 893 -2.87 -23.91 30.01
N LYS A 894 -2.20 -25.02 30.31
CA LYS A 894 -0.90 -25.40 29.72
C LYS A 894 -0.91 -25.67 28.21
N ASP A 895 -2.09 -25.90 27.63
CA ASP A 895 -2.23 -26.26 26.22
C ASP A 895 -2.59 -25.03 25.37
N ILE A 896 -2.84 -23.86 25.99
CA ILE A 896 -3.04 -22.58 25.30
C ILE A 896 -1.79 -22.26 24.47
N PHE A 897 -1.99 -21.93 23.20
CA PHE A 897 -0.91 -21.73 22.24
C PHE A 897 -0.17 -20.41 22.46
N ALA A 898 -0.92 -19.32 22.59
CA ALA A 898 -0.42 -17.98 22.84
C ALA A 898 -1.56 -17.04 23.28
N MET A 899 -1.21 -15.87 23.81
CA MET A 899 -2.17 -14.82 24.18
C MET A 899 -1.69 -13.43 23.74
N ILE A 900 -2.60 -12.64 23.17
CA ILE A 900 -2.43 -11.21 22.91
C ILE A 900 -3.38 -10.45 23.83
N ASN A 901 -2.85 -9.51 24.60
CA ASN A 901 -3.60 -8.65 25.51
C ASN A 901 -3.72 -7.23 24.97
N LEU A 902 -4.91 -6.65 25.07
CA LEU A 902 -5.20 -5.25 24.74
C LEU A 902 -5.49 -4.49 26.02
N ASP A 903 -4.74 -3.43 26.27
CA ASP A 903 -4.93 -2.55 27.42
C ASP A 903 -4.31 -1.19 27.08
N GLY A 904 -5.13 -0.12 27.14
CA GLY A 904 -4.77 1.24 26.76
C GLY A 904 -4.42 1.38 25.28
N VAL A 905 -5.32 0.99 24.37
CA VAL A 905 -5.08 0.98 22.90
C VAL A 905 -5.86 2.05 22.13
N GLY A 906 -6.40 3.04 22.85
CA GLY A 906 -7.26 4.09 22.31
C GLY A 906 -6.57 5.43 22.08
N ARG A 907 -5.25 5.53 22.24
CA ARG A 907 -4.50 6.79 22.16
C ARG A 907 -3.25 6.71 21.28
N LEU A 908 -3.26 5.85 20.26
CA LEU A 908 -2.11 5.67 19.36
C LEU A 908 -1.64 7.00 18.77
N GLY A 909 -2.50 7.76 18.09
CA GLY A 909 -2.22 9.15 17.69
C GLY A 909 -0.95 9.29 16.83
N GLY A 910 -0.66 8.32 15.97
CA GLY A 910 0.57 8.24 15.17
C GLY A 910 1.82 7.81 15.96
N GLN A 911 1.69 7.44 17.24
CA GLN A 911 2.77 6.86 18.04
C GLN A 911 3.06 5.41 17.62
N ILE A 912 4.22 4.91 18.01
CA ILE A 912 4.62 3.53 17.78
C ILE A 912 3.89 2.62 18.77
N LEU A 913 3.33 1.51 18.30
CA LEU A 913 2.64 0.55 19.16
C LEU A 913 3.63 -0.20 20.05
N GLN A 914 3.43 -0.15 21.37
CA GLN A 914 4.31 -0.83 22.32
C GLN A 914 3.90 -2.29 22.50
N VAL A 915 4.86 -3.20 22.35
CA VAL A 915 4.64 -4.65 22.47
C VAL A 915 5.48 -5.22 23.62
N PHE A 916 4.88 -5.34 24.80
CA PHE A 916 5.50 -5.95 25.98
C PHE A 916 5.43 -7.48 25.94
N GLY A 917 6.37 -8.14 26.61
CA GLY A 917 6.43 -9.61 26.68
C GLY A 917 6.92 -10.28 25.39
N SER A 918 7.51 -9.51 24.46
CA SER A 918 7.98 -10.01 23.16
C SER A 918 9.14 -11.03 23.28
N ASP A 919 9.78 -11.16 24.44
CA ASP A 919 10.81 -12.15 24.74
C ASP A 919 10.24 -13.56 25.05
N SER A 920 8.93 -13.66 25.31
CA SER A 920 8.27 -14.92 25.68
C SER A 920 8.24 -15.96 24.56
N ALA A 921 8.39 -15.55 23.29
CA ALA A 921 8.60 -16.43 22.15
C ALA A 921 9.45 -15.76 21.07
N TYR A 922 10.30 -16.53 20.41
CA TYR A 922 11.20 -16.02 19.38
C TYR A 922 10.48 -15.33 18.22
N GLU A 923 9.27 -15.79 17.87
CA GLU A 923 8.52 -15.29 16.72
C GLU A 923 7.92 -13.88 16.90
N TRP A 924 7.77 -13.36 18.13
CA TRP A 924 7.01 -12.12 18.36
C TRP A 924 7.57 -10.89 17.64
N PRO A 925 8.88 -10.58 17.71
CA PRO A 925 9.41 -9.38 17.05
C PRO A 925 9.29 -9.46 15.53
N PHE A 926 9.53 -10.64 14.94
CA PHE A 926 9.44 -10.85 13.49
C PHE A 926 8.00 -10.74 12.99
N MET A 927 7.04 -11.28 13.76
CA MET A 927 5.62 -11.16 13.44
C MET A 927 5.20 -9.67 13.47
N ALA A 928 5.51 -8.97 14.56
CA ALA A 928 5.16 -7.56 14.74
C ALA A 928 5.81 -6.65 13.67
N GLN A 929 7.09 -6.87 13.33
CA GLN A 929 7.77 -6.15 12.25
C GLN A 929 7.17 -6.44 10.87
N GLY A 930 6.85 -7.72 10.59
CA GLY A 930 6.21 -8.11 9.34
C GLY A 930 4.82 -7.48 9.17
N ILE A 931 4.04 -7.42 10.26
CA ILE A 931 2.75 -6.71 10.29
C ILE A 931 2.98 -5.23 10.05
N GLY A 932 3.88 -4.57 10.79
CA GLY A 932 4.14 -3.14 10.64
C GLY A 932 4.63 -2.74 9.24
N PHE A 933 5.39 -3.60 8.57
CA PHE A 933 5.76 -3.41 7.16
C PHE A 933 4.56 -3.50 6.22
N THR A 934 3.58 -4.34 6.54
CA THR A 934 2.41 -4.59 5.69
C THR A 934 1.32 -3.53 5.92
N VAL A 935 1.05 -3.15 7.17
CA VAL A 935 -0.12 -2.31 7.50
C VAL A 935 0.24 -0.89 7.94
N GLY A 936 1.52 -0.54 7.97
CA GLY A 936 2.01 0.80 8.33
C GLY A 936 2.11 1.07 9.84
N VAL A 937 1.62 0.18 10.71
CA VAL A 937 1.65 0.35 12.17
C VAL A 937 2.97 -0.16 12.74
N GLN A 938 3.91 0.76 12.97
CA GLN A 938 5.21 0.41 13.56
C GLN A 938 5.05 -0.13 14.99
N SER A 939 5.91 -1.07 15.34
CA SER A 939 5.95 -1.67 16.69
C SER A 939 7.31 -1.46 17.33
N GLU A 940 7.31 -1.16 18.62
CA GLU A 940 8.52 -1.12 19.45
C GLU A 940 8.45 -2.18 20.56
N PHE A 941 9.63 -2.62 21.01
CA PHE A 941 9.78 -3.70 21.97
C PHE A 941 10.55 -3.20 23.19
N PRO A 942 9.86 -2.64 24.20
CA PRO A 942 10.51 -2.19 25.43
C PRO A 942 11.29 -3.32 26.10
N SER A 943 12.49 -3.01 26.60
CA SER A 943 13.42 -4.01 27.16
C SER A 943 13.01 -4.55 28.53
N GLU A 944 12.12 -3.86 29.24
CA GLU A 944 11.57 -4.31 30.53
C GLU A 944 10.11 -4.70 30.38
N THR A 945 9.80 -5.95 30.71
CA THR A 945 8.40 -6.41 30.81
C THR A 945 7.75 -5.77 32.02
N ILE A 946 6.74 -4.93 31.79
CA ILE A 946 5.96 -4.32 32.87
C ILE A 946 4.94 -5.35 33.36
N ALA A 947 4.90 -5.56 34.67
CA ALA A 947 4.01 -6.52 35.29
C ALA A 947 2.60 -5.96 35.57
N SER A 948 1.99 -5.29 34.61
CA SER A 948 0.84 -4.43 34.88
C SER A 948 -0.47 -4.83 34.22
N SER A 949 -0.57 -5.96 33.52
CA SER A 949 -1.81 -6.34 32.84
C SER A 949 -2.00 -7.86 32.70
N ASP A 950 -3.14 -8.29 32.15
CA ASP A 950 -3.61 -9.69 32.15
C ASP A 950 -2.66 -10.70 31.49
N HIS A 951 -1.82 -10.27 30.53
CA HIS A 951 -0.80 -11.10 29.89
C HIS A 951 0.15 -11.78 30.91
N VAL A 952 0.39 -11.14 32.07
CA VAL A 952 1.25 -11.66 33.14
C VAL A 952 0.72 -12.99 33.69
N SER A 953 -0.60 -13.14 33.82
CA SER A 953 -1.23 -14.39 34.27
C SER A 953 -0.91 -15.56 33.34
N PHE A 954 -0.80 -15.30 32.03
CA PHE A 954 -0.46 -16.30 31.01
C PHE A 954 1.03 -16.64 31.04
N LEU A 955 1.91 -15.63 31.12
CA LEU A 955 3.36 -15.85 31.27
C LEU A 955 3.67 -16.71 32.51
N ASN A 956 3.05 -16.39 33.66
CA ASN A 956 3.17 -17.17 34.90
C ASN A 956 2.59 -18.59 34.77
N GLY A 957 1.59 -18.77 33.90
CA GLY A 957 1.00 -20.06 33.55
C GLY A 957 1.83 -20.91 32.58
N GLY A 958 2.95 -20.38 32.08
CA GLY A 958 3.78 -21.07 31.08
C GLY A 958 3.36 -20.86 29.64
N VAL A 959 2.49 -19.88 29.37
CA VAL A 959 1.94 -19.56 28.05
C VAL A 959 2.63 -18.31 27.51
N PRO A 960 3.18 -18.31 26.28
CA PRO A 960 3.75 -17.10 25.69
C PRO A 960 2.64 -16.06 25.47
N ALA A 961 2.89 -14.83 25.92
CA ALA A 961 1.90 -13.75 25.85
C ALA A 961 2.56 -12.39 25.62
N ILE A 962 1.85 -11.54 24.88
CA ILE A 962 2.23 -10.14 24.64
C ILE A 962 1.12 -9.19 25.08
N HIS A 963 1.49 -7.95 25.40
CA HIS A 963 0.55 -6.85 25.69
C HIS A 963 0.82 -5.69 24.76
N LEU A 964 -0.25 -5.24 24.09
CA LEU A 964 -0.26 -4.08 23.22
C LEU A 964 -0.73 -2.86 24.00
N PHE A 965 0.06 -1.79 23.96
CA PHE A 965 -0.21 -0.53 24.65
C PHE A 965 0.12 0.65 23.73
N SER A 966 -0.73 1.68 23.75
CA SER A 966 -0.58 2.88 22.91
C SER A 966 0.12 4.06 23.60
N GLY A 967 0.67 3.82 24.81
CA GLY A 967 1.37 4.83 25.61
C GLY A 967 0.47 5.48 26.66
N ALA A 968 1.07 6.01 27.73
CA ALA A 968 0.31 6.70 28.78
C ALA A 968 0.09 8.18 28.48
N HIS A 969 -0.98 8.72 29.07
CA HIS A 969 -1.39 10.10 28.91
C HIS A 969 -1.92 10.67 30.24
N LEU A 970 -2.13 11.99 30.28
CA LEU A 970 -2.53 12.69 31.51
C LEU A 970 -3.94 12.35 32.01
N ASP A 971 -4.83 11.90 31.12
CA ASP A 971 -6.19 11.47 31.50
C ASP A 971 -6.22 10.04 32.09
N TYR A 972 -5.12 9.29 32.09
CA TYR A 972 -5.10 7.87 32.46
C TYR A 972 -5.51 7.69 33.94
N HIS A 973 -6.48 6.80 34.21
CA HIS A 973 -7.15 6.62 35.52
C HIS A 973 -7.76 7.91 36.11
N GLN A 974 -8.24 8.83 35.28
CA GLN A 974 -8.92 10.06 35.73
C GLN A 974 -10.38 10.11 35.27
N PRO A 975 -11.25 10.90 35.92
CA PRO A 975 -12.62 11.13 35.44
C PRO A 975 -12.69 11.73 34.03
N SER A 976 -11.58 12.33 33.55
CA SER A 976 -11.45 12.86 32.18
C SER A 976 -11.14 11.81 31.12
N ASP A 977 -10.94 10.53 31.48
CA ASP A 977 -10.78 9.43 30.53
C ASP A 977 -12.12 9.08 29.86
N THR A 978 -12.54 9.92 28.92
CA THR A 978 -13.84 9.87 28.26
C THR A 978 -13.72 9.49 26.78
N SER A 979 -14.77 8.87 26.24
CA SER A 979 -14.77 8.32 24.87
C SER A 979 -14.51 9.36 23.77
N ASP A 980 -14.82 10.64 24.00
CA ASP A 980 -14.54 11.73 23.06
C ASP A 980 -13.05 12.11 22.95
N ARG A 981 -12.20 11.55 23.83
CA ARG A 981 -10.76 11.76 23.82
C ARG A 981 -9.98 10.67 23.09
N LEU A 982 -10.65 9.58 22.69
CA LEU A 982 -10.02 8.46 22.01
C LEU A 982 -9.65 8.82 20.56
N ASP A 983 -8.51 8.32 20.12
CA ASP A 983 -8.12 8.30 18.73
C ASP A 983 -8.73 7.07 18.03
N ALA A 984 -9.88 7.29 17.41
CA ALA A 984 -10.63 6.24 16.75
C ALA A 984 -9.96 5.71 15.47
N VAL A 985 -9.10 6.51 14.82
CA VAL A 985 -8.32 6.06 13.65
C VAL A 985 -7.19 5.15 14.14
N GLY A 986 -6.45 5.56 15.16
CA GLY A 986 -5.44 4.71 15.80
C GLY A 986 -6.01 3.40 16.35
N MET A 987 -7.21 3.41 16.91
CA MET A 987 -7.89 2.16 17.32
C MET A 987 -8.17 1.22 16.14
N SER A 988 -8.51 1.78 14.97
CA SER A 988 -8.74 1.00 13.74
C SER A 988 -7.45 0.34 13.26
N GLU A 989 -6.34 1.08 13.31
CA GLU A 989 -4.99 0.61 13.00
C GLU A 989 -4.55 -0.51 13.95
N VAL A 990 -4.77 -0.36 15.26
CA VAL A 990 -4.52 -1.44 16.24
C VAL A 990 -5.40 -2.65 15.97
N ALA A 991 -6.68 -2.47 15.64
CA ALA A 991 -7.56 -3.58 15.30
C ALA A 991 -7.06 -4.37 14.07
N LEU A 992 -6.56 -3.67 13.04
CA LEU A 992 -5.94 -4.29 11.87
C LEU A 992 -4.65 -5.05 12.24
N TRP A 993 -3.79 -4.47 13.06
CA TRP A 993 -2.58 -5.14 13.56
C TRP A 993 -2.94 -6.44 14.30
N VAL A 994 -3.95 -6.38 15.17
CA VAL A 994 -4.43 -7.53 15.95
C VAL A 994 -5.04 -8.58 15.04
N GLU A 995 -5.81 -8.20 14.03
CA GLU A 995 -6.36 -9.13 13.05
C GLU A 995 -5.26 -9.96 12.39
N GLU A 996 -4.22 -9.32 11.83
CA GLU A 996 -3.12 -10.00 11.16
C GLU A 996 -2.32 -10.90 12.13
N ALA A 997 -2.08 -10.45 13.36
CA ALA A 997 -1.44 -11.25 14.39
C ALA A 997 -2.26 -12.51 14.74
N MET A 998 -3.58 -12.35 14.90
CA MET A 998 -4.47 -13.46 15.23
C MET A 998 -4.58 -14.47 14.07
N VAL A 999 -4.65 -13.99 12.82
CA VAL A 999 -4.62 -14.84 11.62
C VAL A 999 -3.32 -15.63 11.56
N TYR A 1000 -2.16 -14.96 11.72
CA TYR A 1000 -0.85 -15.61 11.72
C TYR A 1000 -0.77 -16.71 12.78
N LEU A 1001 -1.12 -16.42 14.04
CA LEU A 1001 -1.04 -17.39 15.14
C LEU A 1001 -2.00 -18.55 14.97
N ALA A 1002 -3.23 -18.28 14.53
CA ALA A 1002 -4.28 -19.28 14.45
C ALA A 1002 -4.19 -20.18 13.21
N ASP A 1003 -3.53 -19.74 12.14
CA ASP A 1003 -3.27 -20.57 10.96
C ASP A 1003 -1.92 -21.33 11.05
N ARG A 1004 -1.01 -20.88 11.91
CA ARG A 1004 0.30 -21.51 12.10
C ARG A 1004 0.20 -22.96 12.56
N ALA A 1005 0.80 -23.87 11.78
CA ALA A 1005 0.92 -25.28 12.12
C ALA A 1005 2.09 -25.56 13.10
N ASP A 1006 3.21 -24.87 12.94
CA ASP A 1006 4.41 -25.06 13.76
C ASP A 1006 4.26 -24.49 15.18
N PRO A 1007 4.89 -25.11 16.21
CA PRO A 1007 4.92 -24.53 17.54
C PRO A 1007 5.67 -23.19 17.56
N LEU A 1008 5.33 -22.34 18.53
CA LEU A 1008 6.18 -21.20 18.89
C LEU A 1008 7.45 -21.69 19.60
N ARG A 1009 8.57 -21.02 19.37
CA ARG A 1009 9.80 -21.24 20.13
C ARG A 1009 9.73 -20.43 21.41
N VAL A 1010 9.00 -20.99 22.37
CA VAL A 1010 8.74 -20.41 23.68
C VAL A 1010 10.04 -20.27 24.47
N ASN A 1011 10.33 -19.05 24.94
CA ASN A 1011 11.49 -18.73 25.76
C ASN A 1011 11.06 -18.07 27.07
N LEU A 1012 10.56 -18.88 28.00
CA LEU A 1012 10.15 -18.40 29.32
C LEU A 1012 11.28 -18.44 30.36
N GLN A 1013 12.51 -18.72 29.94
CA GLN A 1013 13.70 -18.68 30.82
C GLN A 1013 14.24 -17.24 30.98
N GLY A 1014 13.87 -16.32 30.07
CA GLY A 1014 14.17 -14.88 30.14
C GLY A 1014 13.10 -14.04 30.84
N ALA A 1015 11.84 -14.45 30.77
CA ALA A 1015 10.74 -13.80 31.48
C ALA A 1015 10.91 -14.00 33.00
N LYS A 1016 11.40 -12.98 33.71
CA LYS A 1016 11.46 -12.99 35.18
C LYS A 1016 10.07 -13.39 35.70
N VAL A 1017 9.99 -14.43 36.53
CA VAL A 1017 8.77 -14.76 37.28
C VAL A 1017 8.38 -13.51 38.04
N ILE A 1018 7.27 -12.92 37.66
CA ILE A 1018 6.80 -11.71 38.31
C ILE A 1018 6.07 -12.14 39.57
N GLU A 1019 6.77 -12.06 40.71
CA GLU A 1019 6.12 -12.15 42.00
C GLU A 1019 5.23 -10.92 42.18
N LEU A 1020 3.92 -11.11 41.99
CA LEU A 1020 2.91 -10.23 42.58
C LEU A 1020 3.11 -10.30 44.09
N SER A 1021 3.86 -9.36 44.67
CA SER A 1021 4.13 -9.35 46.11
C SER A 1021 2.80 -9.39 46.86
N GLY A 1022 2.58 -10.45 47.63
CA GLY A 1022 1.30 -10.85 48.23
C GLY A 1022 0.77 -9.96 49.36
N GLN A 1023 0.73 -8.64 49.15
CA GLN A 1023 -0.01 -7.68 49.96
C GLN A 1023 -0.63 -6.62 49.04
N ALA A 1024 -1.65 -7.00 48.27
CA ALA A 1024 -2.44 -6.05 47.49
C ALA A 1024 -3.37 -5.25 48.42
N GLY A 1025 -2.92 -4.05 48.81
CA GLY A 1025 -3.83 -2.93 48.98
C GLY A 1025 -3.95 -2.18 47.65
N GLU A 1026 -5.07 -1.51 47.40
CA GLU A 1026 -5.20 -0.56 46.29
C GLU A 1026 -4.09 0.50 46.39
N ARG A 1027 -3.60 0.99 45.24
CA ARG A 1027 -2.70 2.13 45.22
C ARG A 1027 -3.52 3.38 45.57
N GLU A 1028 -3.51 3.76 46.84
CA GLU A 1028 -4.24 4.94 47.32
C GLU A 1028 -3.50 6.27 47.06
N ALA A 1029 -2.17 6.24 46.92
CA ALA A 1029 -1.33 7.43 46.76
C ALA A 1029 -0.81 7.64 45.33
N SER A 1030 -0.77 8.90 44.90
CA SER A 1030 -0.24 9.31 43.59
C SER A 1030 0.75 10.47 43.69
N LEU A 1031 1.76 10.41 42.83
CA LEU A 1031 2.67 11.52 42.58
C LEU A 1031 2.15 12.43 41.44
N GLY A 1032 1.27 11.93 40.57
CA GLY A 1032 0.77 12.65 39.39
C GLY A 1032 1.80 12.81 38.26
N THR A 1033 2.73 11.87 38.14
CA THR A 1033 3.68 11.77 37.01
C THR A 1033 3.23 10.71 36.02
N VAL A 1034 3.44 10.97 34.74
CA VAL A 1034 3.35 9.98 33.66
C VAL A 1034 4.76 9.45 33.40
N PRO A 1035 5.03 8.16 33.62
CA PRO A 1035 6.32 7.58 33.28
C PRO A 1035 6.54 7.51 31.77
N ASP A 1036 7.80 7.55 31.38
CA ASP A 1036 8.25 7.20 30.03
C ASP A 1036 8.65 5.72 30.00
N PHE A 1037 7.81 4.91 29.37
CA PHE A 1037 7.99 3.46 29.30
C PHE A 1037 9.09 3.01 28.33
N ASN A 1038 9.63 3.93 27.50
CA ASN A 1038 10.69 3.66 26.53
C ASN A 1038 12.09 3.98 27.07
N TYR A 1039 12.17 4.58 28.25
CA TYR A 1039 13.44 4.94 28.84
C TYR A 1039 14.17 3.69 29.37
N ALA A 1040 15.25 3.31 28.68
CA ALA A 1040 16.09 2.16 29.03
C ALA A 1040 17.30 2.51 29.92
N GLY A 1041 17.39 3.75 30.41
CA GLY A 1041 18.46 4.16 31.32
C GLY A 1041 18.13 3.82 32.78
N ASP A 1042 19.13 3.89 33.67
CA ASP A 1042 18.89 3.75 35.11
C ASP A 1042 17.87 4.82 35.58
N GLY A 1043 16.92 4.46 36.45
CA GLY A 1043 15.90 5.37 36.99
C GLY A 1043 14.56 5.34 36.26
N VAL A 1044 13.63 6.21 36.64
CA VAL A 1044 12.31 6.34 35.99
C VAL A 1044 12.19 7.72 35.35
N ARG A 1045 12.27 7.81 34.02
CA ARG A 1045 12.04 9.07 33.29
C ARG A 1045 10.57 9.43 33.28
N ILE A 1046 10.26 10.71 33.43
CA ILE A 1046 8.92 11.26 33.43
C ILE A 1046 8.65 11.87 32.06
N SER A 1047 7.60 11.42 31.38
CA SER A 1047 7.14 11.98 30.11
C SER A 1047 6.16 13.14 30.31
N GLY A 1048 5.47 13.19 31.46
CA GLY A 1048 4.50 14.25 31.76
C GLY A 1048 4.21 14.41 33.26
N VAL A 1049 3.71 15.60 33.62
CA VAL A 1049 3.31 15.94 34.99
C VAL A 1049 1.90 16.50 34.96
N ALA A 1050 1.01 15.94 35.77
CA ALA A 1050 -0.37 16.38 35.88
C ALA A 1050 -0.46 17.74 36.60
N PRO A 1051 -1.22 18.73 36.07
CA PRO A 1051 -1.37 20.03 36.73
C PRO A 1051 -1.97 19.91 38.13
N ASN A 1052 -1.44 20.69 39.09
CA ASN A 1052 -1.81 20.68 40.52
C ASN A 1052 -1.56 19.34 41.25
N SER A 1053 -0.81 18.42 40.66
CA SER A 1053 -0.43 17.18 41.31
C SER A 1053 0.72 17.37 42.31
N ALA A 1054 0.99 16.34 43.12
CA ALA A 1054 2.15 16.30 44.01
C ALA A 1054 3.48 16.57 43.28
N ALA A 1055 3.63 16.09 42.05
CA ALA A 1055 4.78 16.33 41.19
C ALA A 1055 4.88 17.77 40.70
N ASP A 1056 3.75 18.36 40.29
CA ASP A 1056 3.70 19.76 39.83
C ASP A 1056 4.03 20.71 41.00
N GLU A 1057 3.44 20.47 42.17
CA GLU A 1057 3.72 21.23 43.40
C GLU A 1057 5.18 21.08 43.86
N ALA A 1058 5.78 19.91 43.63
CA ALA A 1058 7.20 19.64 43.91
C ALA A 1058 8.15 20.15 42.79
N GLY A 1059 7.62 20.68 41.69
CA GLY A 1059 8.38 21.28 40.59
C GLY A 1059 9.03 20.27 39.64
N LEU A 1060 8.53 19.03 39.57
CA LEU A 1060 8.95 18.04 38.58
C LEU A 1060 8.48 18.47 37.19
N GLN A 1061 9.21 18.05 36.16
CA GLN A 1061 8.99 18.40 34.76
C GLN A 1061 9.15 17.18 33.86
N ALA A 1062 8.57 17.24 32.67
CA ALA A 1062 8.85 16.25 31.63
C ALA A 1062 10.36 16.25 31.31
N GLY A 1063 10.95 15.05 31.19
CA GLY A 1063 12.39 14.84 31.01
C GLY A 1063 13.14 14.53 32.31
N ASP A 1064 12.57 14.78 33.49
CA ASP A 1064 13.19 14.41 34.77
C ASP A 1064 13.31 12.89 34.91
N VAL A 1065 14.44 12.41 35.45
CA VAL A 1065 14.66 11.00 35.77
C VAL A 1065 14.68 10.80 37.28
N LEU A 1066 13.69 10.12 37.83
CA LEU A 1066 13.65 9.74 39.24
C LEU A 1066 14.74 8.70 39.54
N ARG A 1067 15.65 9.02 40.46
CA ARG A 1067 16.80 8.20 40.86
C ARG A 1067 16.60 7.52 42.21
N SER A 1068 15.86 8.15 43.13
CA SER A 1068 15.54 7.54 44.43
C SER A 1068 14.22 8.04 45.00
N PHE A 1069 13.61 7.22 45.86
CA PHE A 1069 12.37 7.50 46.58
C PHE A 1069 12.56 7.16 48.06
N ASN A 1070 12.51 8.18 48.93
CA ASN A 1070 12.86 8.09 50.36
C ASN A 1070 14.22 7.43 50.62
N GLY A 1071 15.21 7.73 49.77
CA GLY A 1071 16.56 7.15 49.84
C GLY A 1071 16.67 5.70 49.37
N GLN A 1072 15.59 5.09 48.87
CA GLN A 1072 15.66 3.83 48.15
C GLN A 1072 15.96 4.10 46.67
N PRO A 1073 17.00 3.49 46.08
CA PRO A 1073 17.29 3.63 44.66
C PRO A 1073 16.12 3.16 43.80
N LEU A 1074 15.72 3.99 42.84
CA LEU A 1074 14.81 3.64 41.77
C LEU A 1074 15.65 3.21 40.57
N ASN A 1075 15.60 1.92 40.24
CA ASN A 1075 16.34 1.36 39.10
C ASN A 1075 15.41 1.02 37.93
N ASP A 1076 14.14 0.78 38.22
CA ASP A 1076 13.12 0.36 37.26
C ASP A 1076 11.73 0.90 37.66
N LEU A 1077 10.80 0.87 36.70
CA LEU A 1077 9.43 1.36 36.86
C LEU A 1077 8.62 0.49 37.83
N GLN A 1078 8.94 -0.80 37.92
CA GLN A 1078 8.29 -1.73 38.83
C GLN A 1078 8.54 -1.35 40.30
N THR A 1079 9.78 -1.01 40.64
CA THR A 1079 10.17 -0.57 41.98
C THR A 1079 9.44 0.71 42.36
N TYR A 1080 9.36 1.67 41.43
CA TYR A 1080 8.61 2.91 41.63
C TYR A 1080 7.11 2.66 41.89
N SER A 1081 6.47 1.82 41.08
CA SER A 1081 5.07 1.45 41.25
C SER A 1081 4.82 0.76 42.62
N ASN A 1082 5.70 -0.14 43.03
CA ASN A 1082 5.60 -0.83 44.31
C ASN A 1082 5.74 0.12 45.52
N LEU A 1083 6.62 1.13 45.42
CA LEU A 1083 6.81 2.11 46.49
C LEU A 1083 5.62 3.06 46.64
N LEU A 1084 5.00 3.44 45.53
CA LEU A 1084 3.74 4.19 45.56
C LEU A 1084 2.59 3.39 46.19
N ARG A 1085 2.47 2.08 45.89
CA ARG A 1085 1.49 1.18 46.54
C ARG A 1085 1.69 1.03 48.04
N GLN A 1086 2.90 1.25 48.54
CA GLN A 1086 3.23 1.19 49.96
C GLN A 1086 3.05 2.54 50.68
N SER A 1087 2.71 3.60 49.95
CA SER A 1087 2.55 4.96 50.48
C SER A 1087 1.06 5.32 50.61
N ALA A 1088 0.74 6.27 51.49
CA ALA A 1088 -0.61 6.78 51.72
C ALA A 1088 -0.75 8.24 51.26
N PRO A 1089 -1.97 8.70 50.89
CA PRO A 1089 -2.25 10.10 50.63
C PRO A 1089 -1.84 11.00 51.81
N GLY A 1090 -1.12 12.07 51.50
CA GLY A 1090 -0.57 13.01 52.48
C GLY A 1090 0.84 12.67 52.98
N ASP A 1091 1.39 11.50 52.62
CA ASP A 1091 2.80 11.16 52.90
C ASP A 1091 3.73 12.14 52.18
N VAL A 1092 4.74 12.61 52.90
CA VAL A 1092 5.79 13.48 52.34
C VAL A 1092 6.98 12.61 51.97
N VAL A 1093 7.32 12.59 50.69
CA VAL A 1093 8.38 11.75 50.13
C VAL A 1093 9.53 12.60 49.61
N GLN A 1094 10.75 12.13 49.85
CA GLN A 1094 12.00 12.74 49.37
C GLN A 1094 12.44 12.02 48.09
N LEU A 1095 12.50 12.76 47.00
CA LEU A 1095 12.88 12.26 45.68
C LEU A 1095 14.24 12.83 45.28
N GLU A 1096 15.15 11.98 44.82
CA GLU A 1096 16.31 12.45 44.07
C GLU A 1096 16.02 12.28 42.59
N ILE A 1097 16.19 13.35 41.82
CA ILE A 1097 15.92 13.38 40.38
C ILE A 1097 17.16 13.86 39.63
N GLN A 1098 17.29 13.43 38.38
CA GLN A 1098 18.23 13.99 37.44
C GLN A 1098 17.47 14.82 36.41
N ARG A 1099 17.86 16.09 36.26
CA ARG A 1099 17.40 16.99 35.20
C ARG A 1099 18.61 17.38 34.37
N ASP A 1100 18.60 17.02 33.09
CA ASP A 1100 19.77 17.12 32.21
C ASP A 1100 21.01 16.42 32.82
N GLU A 1101 22.05 17.17 33.18
CA GLU A 1101 23.27 16.66 33.85
C GLU A 1101 23.30 16.93 35.36
N GLU A 1102 22.28 17.58 35.94
CA GLU A 1102 22.23 17.97 37.35
C GLU A 1102 21.37 17.02 38.19
N ASN A 1103 21.85 16.67 39.39
CA ASN A 1103 21.08 15.91 40.38
C ASN A 1103 20.44 16.86 41.39
N LEU A 1104 19.12 16.75 41.56
CA LEU A 1104 18.32 17.58 42.44
C LEU A 1104 17.61 16.70 43.48
N ALA A 1105 17.37 17.25 44.67
CA ALA A 1105 16.51 16.63 45.69
C ALA A 1105 15.24 17.47 45.84
N VAL A 1106 14.08 16.84 45.71
CA VAL A 1106 12.77 17.48 45.77
C VAL A 1106 11.89 16.74 46.78
N GLU A 1107 11.09 17.51 47.52
CA GLU A 1107 10.13 16.97 48.48
C GLU A 1107 8.73 17.07 47.87
N ALA A 1108 8.01 15.96 47.80
CA ALA A 1108 6.65 15.89 47.27
C ALA A 1108 5.69 15.36 48.32
N GLN A 1109 4.56 16.03 48.52
CA GLN A 1109 3.48 15.50 49.35
C GLN A 1109 2.51 14.72 48.45
N LEU A 1110 2.48 13.40 48.59
CA LEU A 1110 1.62 12.53 47.78
C LEU A 1110 0.15 12.90 47.96
N GLN A 1111 -0.60 12.87 46.87
CA GLN A 1111 -2.04 13.13 46.87
C GLN A 1111 -2.81 11.81 46.81
N ALA A 1112 -4.12 11.87 47.09
CA ALA A 1112 -5.00 10.74 46.81
C ALA A 1112 -4.97 10.45 45.30
N ARG A 1113 -4.90 9.17 44.95
CA ARG A 1113 -4.85 8.72 43.56
C ARG A 1113 -6.13 9.07 42.81
#